data_AF-A0A2G6GVU9-F1
#
_entry.id   AF-A0A2G6GVU9-F1
#
_cell.length_a   1.000
_cell.length_b   1.000
_cell.length_c   1.000
_cell.angle_alpha   90.00
_cell.angle_beta   90.00
_cell.angle_gamma   90.00
#
_symmetry.space_group_name_H-M   'P 1'
#
loop_
_entity.id
_entity.type
_entity.pdbx_description
1 polymer ?
#
loop_
_entity_poly.entity_id
_entity_poly.type
_entity_poly.pdbx_seq_one_letter_code
_entity_poly.pdbx_strand_id
1 'polypeptide(L)'
;LLLGMWGLASCNKDERNYEAEIEWLQFQMEGANGEVIAVQLDSLKQPSTTEPEVIALESMAELDRLQLAYELSPGATANIEPGAIVDGKQERIEFTVTAENGRNQRTYYLRLSKKEKVDFGTGGGPAKESGRELQNLHIKGVDCKVIAKGTRIFIEVPRGTDLHSLTLEFDLPKGATSDVASGTALDFSDGQEQHVSVTAENGSTRRYSIEVGYPVLQCGAEIEEFSFEGAEVSVEKVGPRIYVNVEKGKALTNLVAVIKLSKNAKLVGFDAANHDWSRERSITVVSEDGNAKSIYTVRTSQKKMQGAELESIVIEGINGTNMIVEGANYLFFTDNKQFDMKAVKANIRVSEGASVNWDGSAKNFKQEGTYVDGRYVYQLEVVSEDLASKSYYSIAIQQGNNGLDLFASRLTSLSMDVAAFAKLPAPVIVGSDIYIAVKPDMDLSQVMVSFTMSECDADKLIDAKYSEAGKKPLEFSLWLNDEDRIVEGETLFELKDGMALYLWRLDPNVTWAWSPEGTWMRRNTYTVHLVELAETYPPVLESFSFKEVSAAASIVGNRINVPVGKADVSRLTPVVRKGKGTTIEGLVPGQVADFTHPVEMTLKGSNGTTKIYTIYADQTKNYLAELWDLGFDELGELEPDVQGSTYTFFCAQSGADPHSLTPHFKISTGASSSVQAGVPGDFSRPVLIRVTSEDGAMTKVYRVVVDNRKNSEAKLLSFRFAEMKDGLPIAGDLIEFNGEGLNTKHLTPIFSVSPGASVSGLTSGVTSDFSKEVKLKIVSEDGSDEAVYTIRKEAAGGLKFTFEKWNSYSGGSAPNFMNPEGWSTSNKGMATSMSSMHVPDKYPVYQTSDAHGGSYAAAIETVKLDKDTPVGYKSIAAGALFMGKFDESKVLSDPLASTKFGEMWTWSPVKPDHFKGWYKYTPGATLWGPNAGERPGGTDVFSLYAIFYYGPTLTSGQVINGSDRIIAEARISDLSPKSEWTYFDIPFEYKKSIPAGQTLRYSIVASSSKDGGKFIGAPGSLLIVDDLEITGKE
;
A
#
# COMPACT_ATOMS: atom_id res chain seq x y z
N LEU A 1 58.16 -17.12 53.90
CA LEU A 1 57.55 -17.27 55.24
C LEU A 1 56.25 -16.46 55.24
N LEU A 2 55.13 -17.07 54.86
CA LEU A 2 54.17 -17.85 55.69
C LEU A 2 53.22 -16.96 56.52
N LEU A 3 51.91 -17.06 56.19
CA LEU A 3 50.66 -16.96 57.00
C LEU A 3 50.47 -15.78 57.96
N GLY A 4 49.28 -15.19 58.16
CA GLY A 4 47.91 -15.49 57.73
C GLY A 4 46.92 -14.65 58.58
N MET A 5 45.74 -14.39 58.01
CA MET A 5 44.44 -14.03 58.64
C MET A 5 44.39 -12.92 59.71
N TRP A 6 43.81 -11.75 59.36
CA TRP A 6 42.67 -11.16 60.10
C TRP A 6 41.64 -10.67 59.06
N GLY A 7 40.39 -11.09 59.25
CA GLY A 7 39.36 -11.20 58.22
C GLY A 7 38.70 -9.89 57.75
N LEU A 8 38.13 -10.01 56.55
CA LEU A 8 37.13 -9.14 55.97
C LEU A 8 35.95 -8.96 56.94
N ALA A 9 35.72 -7.73 57.42
CA ALA A 9 34.37 -7.32 57.77
C ALA A 9 33.65 -7.01 56.46
N SER A 10 33.14 -8.07 55.83
CA SER A 10 32.03 -8.02 54.90
C SER A 10 30.98 -7.07 55.49
N CYS A 11 30.68 -5.97 54.79
CA CYS A 11 29.38 -5.37 54.93
C CYS A 11 28.43 -6.43 54.37
N ASN A 12 27.96 -7.34 55.25
CA ASN A 12 26.96 -8.34 54.88
C ASN A 12 25.82 -7.53 54.24
N LYS A 13 25.72 -7.60 52.91
CA LYS A 13 24.48 -7.28 52.24
C LYS A 13 23.49 -8.22 52.89
N ASP A 14 22.52 -7.66 53.62
CA ASP A 14 21.39 -8.45 54.08
C ASP A 14 20.74 -8.96 52.80
N GLU A 15 20.95 -10.24 52.47
CA GLU A 15 20.34 -10.91 51.31
C GLU A 15 18.86 -11.22 51.55
N ARG A 16 18.37 -10.94 52.77
CA ARG A 16 16.97 -11.09 53.18
C ARG A 16 16.10 -10.00 52.57
N ASN A 17 14.87 -10.36 52.25
CA ASN A 17 13.93 -9.48 51.59
C ASN A 17 13.62 -8.22 52.44
N TYR A 18 13.55 -7.06 51.78
CA TYR A 18 13.24 -5.76 52.39
C TYR A 18 11.76 -5.40 52.25
N GLU A 19 11.02 -6.13 51.43
CA GLU A 19 9.62 -5.89 51.17
C GLU A 19 8.76 -6.37 52.34
N ALA A 20 7.79 -5.53 52.71
CA ALA A 20 6.78 -5.81 53.72
C ALA A 20 5.41 -5.65 53.05
N GLU A 21 5.17 -6.45 51.99
CA GLU A 21 3.99 -6.33 51.15
C GLU A 21 3.02 -7.51 51.34
N ILE A 22 1.73 -7.22 51.16
CA ILE A 22 0.70 -8.25 50.91
C ILE A 22 0.65 -8.48 49.40
N GLU A 23 1.00 -9.69 48.95
CA GLU A 23 0.94 -10.06 47.53
C GLU A 23 -0.50 -10.41 47.11
N TRP A 24 -1.24 -11.06 48.03
CA TRP A 24 -2.64 -11.40 47.84
C TRP A 24 -3.34 -11.57 49.18
N LEU A 25 -4.65 -11.29 49.25
CA LEU A 25 -5.47 -11.45 50.45
C LEU A 25 -6.92 -11.83 50.08
N GLN A 26 -7.55 -12.66 50.90
CA GLN A 26 -8.93 -13.12 50.75
C GLN A 26 -9.57 -13.45 52.09
N PHE A 27 -10.88 -13.23 52.20
CA PHE A 27 -11.69 -13.70 53.32
C PHE A 27 -12.42 -14.99 52.95
N GLN A 28 -12.53 -15.91 53.90
CA GLN A 28 -13.15 -17.22 53.76
C GLN A 28 -14.16 -17.44 54.89
N MET A 29 -15.20 -18.23 54.64
CA MET A 29 -16.20 -18.64 55.63
C MET A 29 -16.33 -20.16 55.67
N GLU A 30 -16.72 -20.72 56.81
CA GLU A 30 -17.00 -22.16 56.94
C GLU A 30 -18.48 -22.42 56.58
N GLY A 31 -18.71 -23.19 55.50
CA GLY A 31 -20.03 -23.59 55.04
C GLY A 31 -20.71 -24.59 55.99
N ALA A 32 -22.01 -24.80 55.82
CA ALA A 32 -22.86 -25.62 56.71
C ALA A 32 -22.40 -27.09 56.89
N ASN A 33 -21.47 -27.56 56.04
CA ASN A 33 -20.94 -28.93 56.02
C ASN A 33 -19.45 -29.01 56.44
N GLY A 34 -18.84 -27.91 56.91
CA GLY A 34 -17.40 -27.84 57.23
C GLY A 34 -16.48 -27.58 56.02
N GLU A 35 -17.04 -27.15 54.88
CA GLU A 35 -16.25 -26.73 53.71
C GLU A 35 -15.80 -25.27 53.84
N VAL A 36 -14.60 -24.94 53.38
CA VAL A 36 -14.10 -23.55 53.36
C VAL A 36 -14.54 -22.89 52.07
N ILE A 37 -15.42 -21.89 52.17
CA ILE A 37 -15.97 -21.13 51.06
C ILE A 37 -15.24 -19.79 50.97
N ALA A 38 -14.57 -19.54 49.85
CA ALA A 38 -14.01 -18.23 49.54
C ALA A 38 -15.13 -17.19 49.40
N VAL A 39 -15.05 -16.08 50.13
CA VAL A 39 -15.98 -14.97 49.96
C VAL A 39 -15.52 -14.15 48.75
N GLN A 40 -16.37 -14.06 47.73
CA GLN A 40 -16.04 -13.32 46.50
C GLN A 40 -15.88 -11.83 46.81
N LEU A 41 -14.72 -11.28 46.43
CA LEU A 41 -14.32 -9.89 46.66
C LEU A 41 -14.43 -9.13 45.34
N ASP A 42 -15.15 -8.00 45.33
CA ASP A 42 -15.33 -7.20 44.10
C ASP A 42 -14.06 -6.45 43.69
N SER A 43 -13.16 -6.19 44.63
CA SER A 43 -11.83 -5.68 44.38
C SER A 43 -11.03 -5.75 45.68
N LEU A 44 -9.83 -6.30 45.63
CA LEU A 44 -8.76 -5.87 46.53
C LEU A 44 -7.75 -5.17 45.61
N LYS A 45 -7.76 -3.84 45.65
CA LYS A 45 -6.54 -3.09 45.29
C LYS A 45 -5.56 -3.30 46.46
N GLN A 46 -4.26 -3.07 46.24
CA GLN A 46 -3.30 -3.16 47.35
C GLN A 46 -3.82 -2.28 48.51
N PRO A 47 -4.06 -2.85 49.70
CA PRO A 47 -4.76 -2.12 50.74
C PRO A 47 -4.02 -0.84 51.12
N SER A 48 -4.79 0.22 51.40
CA SER A 48 -4.19 1.50 51.80
C SER A 48 -3.48 1.39 53.15
N THR A 49 -2.35 2.10 53.27
CA THR A 49 -1.55 2.18 54.51
C THR A 49 -1.90 3.40 55.36
N THR A 50 -2.82 4.26 54.90
CA THR A 50 -3.21 5.49 55.58
C THR A 50 -4.70 5.57 55.90
N GLU A 51 -5.57 4.99 55.07
CA GLU A 51 -7.03 4.99 55.28
C GLU A 51 -7.61 3.57 55.19
N PRO A 52 -8.67 3.22 55.95
CA PRO A 52 -9.27 1.89 55.86
C PRO A 52 -9.92 1.66 54.51
N GLU A 53 -9.46 0.67 53.76
CA GLU A 53 -10.11 0.26 52.50
C GLU A 53 -11.39 -0.51 52.80
N VAL A 54 -12.52 -0.07 52.23
CA VAL A 54 -13.82 -0.72 52.44
C VAL A 54 -13.95 -1.92 51.50
N ILE A 55 -13.85 -3.11 52.08
CA ILE A 55 -14.00 -4.36 51.36
C ILE A 55 -15.45 -4.84 51.51
N ALA A 56 -16.21 -4.78 50.42
CA ALA A 56 -17.62 -5.18 50.37
C ALA A 56 -17.75 -6.69 50.12
N LEU A 57 -18.20 -7.41 51.14
CA LEU A 57 -18.43 -8.85 51.08
C LEU A 57 -19.87 -9.15 50.65
N GLU A 58 -20.10 -10.32 50.04
CA GLU A 58 -21.43 -10.73 49.58
C GLU A 58 -22.52 -10.60 50.67
N SER A 59 -23.75 -10.32 50.25
CA SER A 59 -24.89 -10.09 51.15
C SER A 59 -25.30 -11.32 51.99
N MET A 60 -24.69 -12.48 51.77
CA MET A 60 -24.88 -13.69 52.58
C MET A 60 -23.77 -13.89 53.63
N ALA A 61 -22.68 -13.12 53.60
CA ALA A 61 -21.56 -13.27 54.52
C ALA A 61 -21.94 -12.92 55.98
N GLU A 62 -21.49 -13.74 56.93
CA GLU A 62 -21.49 -13.45 58.37
C GLU A 62 -20.18 -12.74 58.72
N LEU A 63 -20.26 -11.44 59.03
CA LEU A 63 -19.07 -10.61 59.24
C LEU A 63 -18.29 -10.95 60.52
N ASP A 64 -18.85 -11.70 61.48
CA ASP A 64 -18.23 -11.99 62.77
C ASP A 64 -17.37 -13.26 62.81
N ARG A 65 -17.30 -14.04 61.72
CA ARG A 65 -16.52 -15.29 61.65
C ARG A 65 -15.82 -15.51 60.30
N LEU A 66 -14.99 -14.56 59.90
CA LEU A 66 -14.26 -14.64 58.63
C LEU A 66 -12.84 -15.13 58.87
N GLN A 67 -12.44 -16.20 58.20
CA GLN A 67 -11.04 -16.64 58.16
C GLN A 67 -10.27 -15.82 57.12
N LEU A 68 -9.08 -15.35 57.48
CA LEU A 68 -8.25 -14.54 56.60
C LEU A 68 -7.17 -15.39 55.92
N ALA A 69 -7.18 -15.50 54.60
CA ALA A 69 -6.13 -16.12 53.81
C ALA A 69 -5.33 -15.04 53.07
N TYR A 70 -4.00 -15.16 53.02
CA TYR A 70 -3.15 -14.19 52.35
C TYR A 70 -1.79 -14.80 51.98
N GLU A 71 -1.08 -14.14 51.07
CA GLU A 71 0.32 -14.38 50.73
C GLU A 71 1.11 -13.07 50.89
N LEU A 72 2.32 -13.16 51.44
CA LEU A 72 3.18 -12.01 51.72
C LEU A 72 4.43 -12.09 50.85
N SER A 73 5.11 -10.95 50.69
CA SER A 73 6.42 -10.89 50.07
C SER A 73 7.40 -11.91 50.71
N PRO A 74 8.30 -12.57 49.94
CA PRO A 74 9.10 -13.69 50.42
C PRO A 74 9.81 -13.44 51.75
N GLY A 75 9.62 -14.34 52.72
CA GLY A 75 10.25 -14.26 54.05
C GLY A 75 9.61 -13.26 55.03
N ALA A 76 8.61 -12.47 54.61
CA ALA A 76 7.89 -11.56 55.50
C ALA A 76 6.92 -12.30 56.44
N THR A 77 6.58 -11.66 57.55
CA THR A 77 5.65 -12.16 58.57
C THR A 77 4.54 -11.14 58.83
N ALA A 78 3.37 -11.57 59.30
CA ALA A 78 2.27 -10.65 59.64
C ALA A 78 1.82 -10.82 61.09
N ASN A 79 1.15 -9.81 61.63
CA ASN A 79 0.58 -9.82 62.98
C ASN A 79 -0.69 -10.69 63.12
N ILE A 80 -1.34 -11.02 62.00
CA ILE A 80 -2.52 -11.89 61.93
C ILE A 80 -2.09 -13.15 61.18
N GLU A 81 -2.20 -14.33 61.79
CA GLU A 81 -1.81 -15.60 61.17
C GLU A 81 -2.76 -16.01 60.02
N PRO A 82 -2.29 -16.74 59.00
CA PRO A 82 -3.16 -17.26 57.94
C PRO A 82 -4.20 -18.23 58.53
N GLY A 83 -5.46 -18.05 58.16
CA GLY A 83 -6.61 -18.79 58.67
C GLY A 83 -7.16 -18.28 60.00
N ALA A 84 -6.58 -17.22 60.59
CA ALA A 84 -7.13 -16.60 61.79
C ALA A 84 -8.53 -16.05 61.53
N ILE A 85 -9.43 -16.23 62.51
CA ILE A 85 -10.78 -15.66 62.46
C ILE A 85 -10.69 -14.19 62.87
N VAL A 86 -11.12 -13.29 61.98
CA VAL A 86 -11.18 -11.85 62.22
C VAL A 86 -12.63 -11.38 62.31
N ASP A 87 -12.89 -10.45 63.25
CA ASP A 87 -14.22 -9.83 63.41
C ASP A 87 -14.36 -8.65 62.44
N GLY A 88 -15.07 -8.89 61.34
CA GLY A 88 -15.38 -7.91 60.31
C GLY A 88 -16.38 -6.83 60.69
N LYS A 89 -16.94 -6.84 61.91
CA LYS A 89 -17.79 -5.74 62.40
C LYS A 89 -16.98 -4.57 62.94
N GLN A 90 -15.66 -4.71 63.07
CA GLN A 90 -14.78 -3.65 63.51
C GLN A 90 -14.75 -2.51 62.48
N GLU A 91 -14.72 -1.26 62.96
CA GLU A 91 -14.58 -0.09 62.08
C GLU A 91 -13.25 -0.09 61.31
N ARG A 92 -12.25 -0.82 61.82
CA ARG A 92 -10.92 -0.97 61.24
C ARG A 92 -10.25 -2.25 61.76
N ILE A 93 -9.75 -3.07 60.84
CA ILE A 93 -8.86 -4.21 61.09
C ILE A 93 -7.44 -3.76 60.69
N GLU A 94 -6.47 -3.90 61.58
CA GLU A 94 -5.07 -3.52 61.34
C GLU A 94 -4.23 -4.75 61.01
N PHE A 95 -3.74 -4.82 59.77
CA PHE A 95 -2.90 -5.91 59.27
C PHE A 95 -1.48 -5.39 59.03
N THR A 96 -0.54 -5.72 59.91
CA THR A 96 0.86 -5.29 59.83
C THR A 96 1.75 -6.39 59.29
N VAL A 97 2.42 -6.13 58.17
CA VAL A 97 3.47 -6.97 57.58
C VAL A 97 4.83 -6.46 58.04
N THR A 98 5.70 -7.38 58.47
CA THR A 98 7.10 -7.13 58.81
C THR A 98 7.99 -7.88 57.81
N ALA A 99 8.86 -7.16 57.10
CA ALA A 99 9.81 -7.73 56.16
C ALA A 99 10.73 -8.76 56.84
N GLU A 100 11.31 -9.67 56.07
CA GLU A 100 12.20 -10.74 56.56
C GLU A 100 13.39 -10.20 57.39
N ASN A 101 13.90 -9.02 57.04
CA ASN A 101 14.99 -8.37 57.77
C ASN A 101 14.57 -7.73 59.12
N GLY A 102 13.28 -7.69 59.43
CA GLY A 102 12.70 -7.12 60.65
C GLY A 102 12.78 -5.59 60.77
N ARG A 103 13.27 -4.88 59.75
CA ARG A 103 13.48 -3.41 59.77
C ARG A 103 12.36 -2.62 59.12
N ASN A 104 11.72 -3.18 58.10
CA ASN A 104 10.59 -2.55 57.42
C ASN A 104 9.28 -3.17 57.91
N GLN A 105 8.35 -2.32 58.35
CA GLN A 105 6.99 -2.72 58.70
C GLN A 105 6.01 -1.87 57.92
N ARG A 106 4.92 -2.48 57.47
CA ARG A 106 3.82 -1.80 56.78
C ARG A 106 2.51 -2.24 57.38
N THR A 107 1.71 -1.28 57.85
CA THR A 107 0.38 -1.54 58.41
C THR A 107 -0.69 -1.14 57.41
N TYR A 108 -1.54 -2.10 57.09
CA TYR A 108 -2.69 -1.99 56.22
C TYR A 108 -3.96 -1.87 57.06
N TYR A 109 -4.91 -1.07 56.59
CA TYR A 109 -6.16 -0.84 57.30
C TYR A 109 -7.32 -1.35 56.44
N LEU A 110 -8.07 -2.32 56.96
CA LEU A 110 -9.20 -2.94 56.27
C LEU A 110 -10.50 -2.61 57.01
N ARG A 111 -11.58 -2.32 56.29
CA ARG A 111 -12.92 -2.19 56.86
C ARG A 111 -13.88 -3.06 56.08
N LEU A 112 -14.55 -4.00 56.75
CA LEU A 112 -15.48 -4.89 56.06
C LEU A 112 -16.89 -4.29 56.07
N SER A 113 -17.59 -4.41 54.94
CA SER A 113 -19.00 -4.06 54.84
C SER A 113 -19.77 -5.16 54.13
N LYS A 114 -21.05 -5.32 54.47
CA LYS A 114 -21.95 -6.26 53.82
C LYS A 114 -22.59 -5.56 52.62
N LYS A 115 -22.52 -6.16 51.44
CA LYS A 115 -23.26 -5.65 50.28
C LYS A 115 -24.74 -5.57 50.62
N GLU A 116 -25.35 -4.42 50.36
CA GLU A 116 -26.81 -4.28 50.47
C GLU A 116 -27.47 -5.28 49.53
N LYS A 117 -28.51 -5.96 50.04
CA LYS A 117 -29.32 -6.82 49.20
C LYS A 117 -30.01 -5.92 48.18
N VAL A 118 -29.62 -6.03 46.92
CA VAL A 118 -30.37 -5.43 45.83
C VAL A 118 -31.73 -6.10 45.85
N ASP A 119 -32.75 -5.36 46.31
CA ASP A 119 -34.13 -5.76 46.11
C ASP A 119 -34.37 -5.73 44.60
N PHE A 120 -34.38 -6.91 43.99
CA PHE A 120 -34.88 -7.08 42.64
C PHE A 120 -36.41 -6.95 42.69
N GLY A 121 -36.87 -5.72 42.81
CA GLY A 121 -38.20 -5.37 42.34
C GLY A 121 -38.32 -5.86 40.90
N THR A 122 -39.38 -6.60 40.61
CA THR A 122 -39.87 -6.81 39.25
C THR A 122 -40.23 -5.45 38.68
N GLY A 123 -39.25 -4.77 38.09
CA GLY A 123 -39.38 -3.47 37.48
C GLY A 123 -38.36 -3.37 36.38
N GLY A 124 -38.80 -3.58 35.14
CA GLY A 124 -38.06 -3.13 33.96
C GLY A 124 -37.96 -1.61 34.02
N GLY A 125 -36.88 -1.11 34.60
CA GLY A 125 -36.37 0.20 34.24
C GLY A 125 -35.72 0.10 32.85
N PRO A 126 -35.63 1.21 32.09
CA PRO A 126 -34.90 1.23 30.83
C PRO A 126 -33.47 0.70 31.04
N ALA A 127 -32.91 0.03 30.04
CA ALA A 127 -31.51 -0.40 30.06
C ALA A 127 -30.63 0.82 30.38
N LYS A 128 -29.81 0.72 31.42
CA LYS A 128 -28.86 1.78 31.78
C LYS A 128 -27.86 1.93 30.66
N GLU A 129 -27.60 3.17 30.23
CA GLU A 129 -26.72 3.46 29.11
C GLU A 129 -25.28 3.02 29.42
N SER A 130 -24.61 2.43 28.43
CA SER A 130 -23.21 1.98 28.51
C SER A 130 -22.20 2.97 27.94
N GLY A 131 -22.68 4.13 27.46
CA GLY A 131 -21.86 5.17 26.86
C GLY A 131 -20.83 5.72 27.85
N ARG A 132 -19.56 5.68 27.46
CA ARG A 132 -18.40 6.12 28.27
C ARG A 132 -17.35 6.89 27.47
N GLU A 133 -17.76 7.41 26.31
CA GLU A 133 -16.89 8.13 25.38
C GLU A 133 -16.74 9.61 25.76
N LEU A 134 -15.53 10.18 25.74
CA LEU A 134 -15.35 11.64 25.77
C LEU A 134 -15.83 12.24 24.45
N GLN A 135 -16.79 13.16 24.50
CA GLN A 135 -17.35 13.83 23.32
C GLN A 135 -16.87 15.29 23.26
N ASN A 136 -16.70 15.83 22.06
CA ASN A 136 -16.34 17.24 21.84
C ASN A 136 -15.11 17.73 22.65
N LEU A 137 -14.15 16.84 22.91
CA LEU A 137 -12.95 17.17 23.66
C LEU A 137 -12.11 18.25 22.95
N HIS A 138 -11.72 19.29 23.67
CA HIS A 138 -10.83 20.35 23.19
C HIS A 138 -10.22 21.15 24.37
N ILE A 139 -9.28 22.05 24.06
CA ILE A 139 -8.71 23.00 25.02
C ILE A 139 -9.43 24.35 24.87
N LYS A 140 -10.01 24.85 25.96
CA LYS A 140 -10.76 26.11 25.96
C LYS A 140 -9.90 27.27 25.49
N GLY A 141 -10.36 27.98 24.45
CA GLY A 141 -9.71 29.20 23.97
C GLY A 141 -8.40 28.98 23.21
N VAL A 142 -8.06 27.73 22.88
CA VAL A 142 -6.88 27.37 22.08
C VAL A 142 -7.35 26.65 20.81
N ASP A 143 -6.84 27.08 19.65
CA ASP A 143 -7.06 26.37 18.39
C ASP A 143 -6.24 25.07 18.39
N CYS A 144 -6.86 23.98 18.82
CA CYS A 144 -6.21 22.71 19.03
C CYS A 144 -6.77 21.60 18.16
N LYS A 145 -5.93 20.62 17.81
CA LYS A 145 -6.33 19.43 17.06
C LYS A 145 -6.20 18.19 17.93
N VAL A 146 -7.31 17.49 18.13
CA VAL A 146 -7.37 16.28 18.94
C VAL A 146 -7.13 15.05 18.08
N ILE A 147 -6.17 14.22 18.49
CA ILE A 147 -5.78 12.97 17.83
C ILE A 147 -6.01 11.83 18.82
N ALA A 148 -7.09 11.09 18.65
CA ALA A 148 -7.44 9.94 19.49
C ALA A 148 -7.03 8.62 18.82
N LYS A 149 -6.40 7.72 19.60
CA LYS A 149 -6.16 6.32 19.27
C LYS A 149 -6.63 5.46 20.44
N GLY A 150 -7.86 4.94 20.35
CA GLY A 150 -8.50 4.26 21.48
C GLY A 150 -8.75 5.24 22.64
N THR A 151 -8.31 4.89 23.85
CA THR A 151 -8.41 5.75 25.04
C THR A 151 -7.26 6.76 25.17
N ARG A 152 -6.27 6.71 24.27
CA ARG A 152 -5.15 7.65 24.26
C ARG A 152 -5.44 8.83 23.35
N ILE A 153 -5.21 10.02 23.86
CA ILE A 153 -5.54 11.27 23.19
C ILE A 153 -4.32 12.17 23.23
N PHE A 154 -3.84 12.56 22.05
CA PHE A 154 -2.85 13.61 21.91
C PHE A 154 -3.52 14.86 21.37
N ILE A 155 -3.36 16.00 22.05
CA ILE A 155 -3.89 17.28 21.61
C ILE A 155 -2.73 18.14 21.10
N GLU A 156 -2.74 18.43 19.81
CA GLU A 156 -1.82 19.37 19.17
C GLU A 156 -2.28 20.80 19.46
N VAL A 157 -1.43 21.61 20.11
CA VAL A 157 -1.66 23.04 20.34
C VAL A 157 -0.65 23.91 19.57
N PRO A 158 -0.97 25.18 19.28
CA PRO A 158 -0.06 26.09 18.60
C PRO A 158 1.24 26.27 19.40
N ARG A 159 2.37 26.43 18.69
CA ARG A 159 3.66 26.68 19.36
C ARG A 159 3.64 27.93 20.21
N GLY A 160 4.23 27.83 21.40
CA GLY A 160 4.27 28.91 22.39
C GLY A 160 3.03 28.99 23.28
N THR A 161 2.05 28.09 23.09
CA THR A 161 0.96 27.88 24.06
C THR A 161 1.55 27.43 25.40
N ASP A 162 1.21 28.14 26.48
CA ASP A 162 1.62 27.74 27.83
C ASP A 162 0.97 26.41 28.22
N LEU A 163 1.78 25.39 28.49
CA LEU A 163 1.30 24.05 28.82
C LEU A 163 1.06 23.86 30.34
N HIS A 164 1.45 24.81 31.18
CA HIS A 164 1.40 24.65 32.64
C HIS A 164 -0.03 24.70 33.23
N SER A 165 -1.00 25.24 32.49
CA SER A 165 -2.36 25.41 32.98
C SER A 165 -3.38 25.53 31.85
N LEU A 166 -3.67 24.42 31.18
CA LEU A 166 -4.65 24.35 30.10
C LEU A 166 -6.01 23.86 30.59
N THR A 167 -7.08 24.51 30.15
CA THR A 167 -8.45 24.16 30.53
C THR A 167 -9.04 23.14 29.56
N LEU A 168 -9.29 21.92 30.03
CA LEU A 168 -9.83 20.82 29.23
C LEU A 168 -11.37 20.86 29.23
N GLU A 169 -12.00 20.95 28.06
CA GLU A 169 -13.47 20.94 27.90
C GLU A 169 -13.93 19.72 27.07
N PHE A 170 -14.97 19.04 27.54
CA PHE A 170 -15.61 17.89 26.89
C PHE A 170 -17.06 17.69 27.38
N ASP A 171 -17.81 16.91 26.61
CA ASP A 171 -19.15 16.44 26.92
C ASP A 171 -19.14 14.96 27.29
N LEU A 172 -20.11 14.54 28.12
CA LEU A 172 -20.30 13.16 28.54
C LEU A 172 -21.62 12.58 28.00
N PRO A 173 -21.68 11.27 27.71
CA PRO A 173 -22.92 10.58 27.39
C PRO A 173 -23.97 10.72 28.51
N LYS A 174 -25.25 10.62 28.15
CA LYS A 174 -26.35 10.75 29.10
C LYS A 174 -26.21 9.73 30.25
N GLY A 175 -26.21 10.22 31.49
CA GLY A 175 -26.11 9.39 32.69
C GLY A 175 -24.68 9.00 33.10
N ALA A 176 -23.65 9.36 32.31
CA ALA A 176 -22.26 9.13 32.66
C ALA A 176 -21.68 10.23 33.57
N THR A 177 -20.61 9.89 34.30
CA THR A 177 -19.86 10.80 35.19
C THR A 177 -18.36 10.71 34.90
N SER A 178 -17.58 11.73 35.28
CA SER A 178 -16.12 11.73 35.16
C SER A 178 -15.43 12.06 36.48
N ASP A 179 -14.23 11.52 36.72
CA ASP A 179 -13.39 11.85 37.88
C ASP A 179 -12.78 13.26 37.79
N VAL A 180 -12.48 13.71 36.56
CA VAL A 180 -12.08 15.08 36.24
C VAL A 180 -13.26 15.82 35.64
N ALA A 181 -13.65 16.97 36.21
CA ALA A 181 -14.76 17.76 35.68
C ALA A 181 -14.36 18.49 34.39
N SER A 182 -15.25 18.54 33.41
CA SER A 182 -15.10 19.39 32.23
C SER A 182 -14.94 20.86 32.65
N GLY A 183 -13.95 21.54 32.09
CA GLY A 183 -13.53 22.90 32.46
C GLY A 183 -12.44 22.97 33.54
N THR A 184 -11.85 21.84 33.95
CA THR A 184 -10.72 21.83 34.90
C THR A 184 -9.42 22.25 34.21
N ALA A 185 -8.61 23.08 34.88
CA ALA A 185 -7.26 23.42 34.44
C ALA A 185 -6.26 22.33 34.88
N LEU A 186 -5.48 21.83 33.92
CA LEU A 186 -4.50 20.76 34.12
C LEU A 186 -3.13 21.18 33.56
N ASP A 187 -2.07 20.64 34.14
CA ASP A 187 -0.68 20.86 33.70
C ASP A 187 -0.27 19.75 32.73
N PHE A 188 0.13 20.12 31.51
CA PHE A 188 0.65 19.22 30.48
C PHE A 188 2.11 19.56 30.11
N SER A 189 2.76 20.42 30.89
CA SER A 189 4.17 20.76 30.69
C SER A 189 5.06 19.53 30.86
N ASP A 190 6.27 19.60 30.29
CA ASP A 190 7.23 18.49 30.30
C ASP A 190 6.68 17.15 29.77
N GLY A 191 5.63 17.18 28.94
CA GLY A 191 5.00 15.98 28.40
C GLY A 191 4.26 15.16 29.45
N GLN A 192 3.73 15.80 30.50
CA GLN A 192 2.90 15.12 31.47
C GLN A 192 1.60 14.60 30.84
N GLU A 193 1.27 13.36 31.17
CA GLU A 193 0.05 12.69 30.77
C GLU A 193 -1.00 12.83 31.88
N GLN A 194 -2.18 13.31 31.51
CA GLN A 194 -3.31 13.47 32.42
C GLN A 194 -4.34 12.37 32.16
N HIS A 195 -4.89 11.81 33.23
CA HIS A 195 -5.87 10.73 33.11
C HIS A 195 -7.28 11.20 33.45
N VAL A 196 -8.26 10.79 32.64
CA VAL A 196 -9.69 11.08 32.86
C VAL A 196 -10.49 9.78 32.77
N SER A 197 -11.11 9.37 33.87
CA SER A 197 -11.97 8.18 33.96
C SER A 197 -13.44 8.56 33.81
N VAL A 198 -14.11 7.99 32.81
CA VAL A 198 -15.56 8.13 32.58
C VAL A 198 -16.28 6.87 33.07
N THR A 199 -17.29 7.04 33.92
CA THR A 199 -18.14 5.96 34.44
C THR A 199 -19.53 6.07 33.83
N ALA A 200 -19.96 5.03 33.10
CA ALA A 200 -21.29 4.96 32.51
C ALA A 200 -22.39 4.69 33.56
N GLU A 201 -23.66 4.89 33.18
CA GLU A 201 -24.81 4.70 34.09
C GLU A 201 -24.92 3.24 34.58
N ASN A 202 -24.52 2.29 33.72
CA ASN A 202 -24.47 0.87 34.06
C ASN A 202 -23.31 0.47 35.02
N GLY A 203 -22.44 1.42 35.38
CA GLY A 203 -21.32 1.24 36.30
C GLY A 203 -19.99 0.87 35.65
N SER A 204 -19.96 0.60 34.35
CA SER A 204 -18.70 0.34 33.63
C SER A 204 -17.84 1.61 33.49
N THR A 205 -16.53 1.46 33.60
CA THR A 205 -15.59 2.60 33.54
C THR A 205 -14.68 2.54 32.33
N ARG A 206 -14.21 3.69 31.84
CA ARG A 206 -13.15 3.82 30.83
C ARG A 206 -12.23 4.98 31.17
N ARG A 207 -10.92 4.73 31.18
CA ARG A 207 -9.89 5.71 31.52
C ARG A 207 -9.18 6.18 30.25
N TYR A 208 -9.22 7.48 30.02
CA TYR A 208 -8.52 8.19 28.96
C TYR A 208 -7.16 8.69 29.44
N SER A 209 -6.22 8.73 28.51
CA SER A 209 -4.86 9.19 28.72
C SER A 209 -4.61 10.36 27.77
N ILE A 210 -4.45 11.57 28.30
CA ILE A 210 -4.44 12.81 27.54
C ILE A 210 -3.08 13.48 27.68
N GLU A 211 -2.41 13.67 26.55
CA GLU A 211 -1.17 14.43 26.44
C GLU A 211 -1.43 15.65 25.55
N VAL A 212 -0.83 16.80 25.90
CA VAL A 212 -0.89 18.02 25.07
C VAL A 212 0.51 18.38 24.65
N GLY A 213 0.69 18.65 23.36
CA GLY A 213 1.99 19.00 22.82
C GLY A 213 1.91 19.84 21.57
N TYR A 214 3.07 20.28 21.11
CA TYR A 214 3.16 21.04 19.86
C TYR A 214 3.17 20.11 18.65
N PRO A 215 2.72 20.58 17.48
CA PRO A 215 2.87 19.82 16.24
C PRO A 215 4.35 19.49 15.98
N VAL A 216 4.58 18.27 15.50
CA VAL A 216 5.91 17.81 15.10
C VAL A 216 6.33 18.56 13.84
N LEU A 217 7.35 19.41 13.96
CA LEU A 217 7.92 20.12 12.82
C LEU A 217 8.72 19.16 11.94
N GLN A 218 8.68 19.39 10.63
CA GLN A 218 9.45 18.58 9.68
C GLN A 218 10.94 18.84 9.83
N CYS A 219 11.72 17.77 9.93
CA CYS A 219 13.18 17.84 10.08
C CYS A 219 13.94 17.65 8.75
N GLY A 220 13.23 17.56 7.62
CA GLY A 220 13.84 17.50 6.29
C GLY A 220 14.39 18.87 5.89
N ALA A 221 15.64 18.90 5.41
CA ALA A 221 16.31 20.11 4.93
C ALA A 221 16.90 19.89 3.53
N GLU A 222 16.15 19.30 2.60
CA GLU A 222 16.67 18.92 1.29
C GLU A 222 16.12 19.77 0.14
N ILE A 223 16.91 19.92 -0.92
CA ILE A 223 16.41 20.33 -2.25
C ILE A 223 15.88 19.06 -2.92
N GLU A 224 14.57 19.00 -3.15
CA GLU A 224 13.90 17.88 -3.82
C GLU A 224 14.03 18.00 -5.33
N GLU A 225 13.79 19.20 -5.86
CA GLU A 225 13.88 19.48 -7.29
C GLU A 225 14.56 20.84 -7.52
N PHE A 226 15.33 20.93 -8.59
CA PHE A 226 16.00 22.15 -9.02
C PHE A 226 15.81 22.29 -10.53
N SER A 227 15.39 23.47 -11.01
CA SER A 227 15.32 23.79 -12.44
C SER A 227 15.47 25.29 -12.67
N PHE A 228 15.35 25.74 -13.92
CA PHE A 228 15.31 27.15 -14.29
C PHE A 228 13.99 27.49 -14.98
N GLU A 229 13.43 28.66 -14.67
CA GLU A 229 12.21 29.14 -15.31
C GLU A 229 12.42 29.33 -16.82
N GLY A 230 11.59 28.71 -17.65
CA GLY A 230 11.61 28.89 -19.10
C GLY A 230 12.88 28.39 -19.81
N ALA A 231 13.60 27.44 -19.20
CA ALA A 231 14.75 26.77 -19.82
C ALA A 231 14.63 25.24 -19.70
N GLU A 232 14.88 24.52 -20.79
CA GLU A 232 15.03 23.06 -20.73
C GLU A 232 16.39 22.72 -20.09
N VAL A 233 16.37 21.87 -19.07
CA VAL A 233 17.56 21.49 -18.31
C VAL A 233 17.64 19.98 -18.08
N SER A 234 18.85 19.43 -18.03
CA SER A 234 19.10 18.13 -17.40
C SER A 234 19.83 18.35 -16.07
N VAL A 235 19.32 17.75 -15.00
CA VAL A 235 19.78 17.98 -13.64
C VAL A 235 20.24 16.66 -13.05
N GLU A 236 21.51 16.60 -12.65
CA GLU A 236 22.10 15.48 -11.96
C GLU A 236 22.46 15.92 -10.53
N LYS A 237 21.78 15.36 -9.53
CA LYS A 237 22.07 15.61 -8.12
C LYS A 237 22.90 14.47 -7.56
N VAL A 238 24.11 14.77 -7.10
CA VAL A 238 25.03 13.84 -6.44
C VAL A 238 25.32 14.36 -5.04
N GLY A 239 24.52 13.92 -4.06
CA GLY A 239 24.63 14.39 -2.67
C GLY A 239 24.35 15.89 -2.55
N PRO A 240 25.26 16.68 -1.95
CA PRO A 240 25.14 18.14 -1.88
C PRO A 240 25.49 18.82 -3.22
N ARG A 241 25.93 18.12 -4.26
CA ARG A 241 26.26 18.75 -5.55
C ARG A 241 25.10 18.59 -6.54
N ILE A 242 24.74 19.69 -7.20
CA ILE A 242 23.72 19.73 -8.24
C ILE A 242 24.38 20.20 -9.53
N TYR A 243 24.43 19.34 -10.54
CA TYR A 243 24.93 19.65 -11.87
C TYR A 243 23.75 19.91 -12.80
N VAL A 244 23.74 21.07 -13.45
CA VAL A 244 22.64 21.47 -14.33
C VAL A 244 23.17 21.79 -15.71
N ASN A 245 22.77 21.00 -16.71
CA ASN A 245 23.04 21.33 -18.11
C ASN A 245 21.84 22.06 -18.69
N VAL A 246 22.04 23.31 -19.07
CA VAL A 246 21.02 24.16 -19.68
C VAL A 246 21.07 24.02 -21.19
N GLU A 247 19.90 24.00 -21.84
CA GLU A 247 19.80 23.99 -23.30
C GLU A 247 20.69 25.03 -23.99
N LYS A 248 21.15 24.67 -25.19
CA LYS A 248 22.07 25.48 -25.98
C LYS A 248 21.43 26.81 -26.36
N GLY A 249 22.21 27.90 -26.31
CA GLY A 249 21.74 29.24 -26.66
C GLY A 249 21.06 30.04 -25.53
N LYS A 250 20.73 29.42 -24.38
CA LYS A 250 20.29 30.17 -23.18
C LYS A 250 21.48 30.74 -22.42
N ALA A 251 21.45 32.02 -22.10
CA ALA A 251 22.51 32.68 -21.34
C ALA A 251 22.46 32.24 -19.87
N LEU A 252 23.60 31.80 -19.33
CA LEU A 252 23.72 31.37 -17.92
C LEU A 252 23.73 32.54 -16.93
N THR A 253 23.88 33.78 -17.41
CA THR A 253 24.15 34.96 -16.57
C THR A 253 22.90 35.58 -15.94
N ASN A 254 21.68 35.17 -16.33
CA ASN A 254 20.40 35.71 -15.84
C ASN A 254 19.30 34.64 -15.83
N LEU A 255 19.51 33.54 -15.10
CA LEU A 255 18.48 32.51 -14.94
C LEU A 255 17.82 32.61 -13.56
N VAL A 256 16.50 32.40 -13.52
CA VAL A 256 15.70 32.33 -12.30
C VAL A 256 15.58 30.87 -11.89
N ALA A 257 16.10 30.52 -10.71
CA ALA A 257 16.01 29.14 -10.22
C ALA A 257 14.61 28.84 -9.70
N VAL A 258 14.10 27.66 -10.05
CA VAL A 258 12.89 27.08 -9.46
C VAL A 258 13.33 25.94 -8.57
N ILE A 259 13.15 26.11 -7.25
CA ILE A 259 13.67 25.18 -6.24
C ILE A 259 12.50 24.65 -5.43
N LYS A 260 12.31 23.34 -5.44
CA LYS A 260 11.38 22.64 -4.54
C LYS A 260 12.16 22.10 -3.36
N LEU A 261 11.72 22.45 -2.16
CA LEU A 261 12.34 22.02 -0.91
C LEU A 261 11.51 20.93 -0.24
N SER A 262 12.14 20.21 0.69
CA SER A 262 11.44 19.40 1.68
C SER A 262 10.32 20.20 2.34
N LYS A 263 9.21 19.52 2.68
CA LYS A 263 8.01 20.12 3.27
C LYS A 263 8.36 21.11 4.39
N ASN A 264 7.89 22.35 4.24
CA ASN A 264 8.08 23.47 5.18
C ASN A 264 9.54 23.92 5.44
N ALA A 265 10.52 23.37 4.73
CA ALA A 265 11.91 23.83 4.78
C ALA A 265 12.06 25.21 4.11
N LYS A 266 13.14 25.92 4.44
CA LYS A 266 13.38 27.30 3.98
C LYS A 266 14.80 27.48 3.45
N LEU A 267 14.93 28.35 2.44
CA LEU A 267 16.24 28.85 1.99
C LEU A 267 16.77 29.89 2.99
N VAL A 268 18.04 29.80 3.31
CA VAL A 268 18.73 30.75 4.19
C VAL A 268 19.76 31.54 3.40
N GLY A 269 19.59 32.86 3.35
CA GLY A 269 20.55 33.77 2.72
C GLY A 269 20.65 33.64 1.20
N PHE A 270 19.63 33.06 0.54
CA PHE A 270 19.59 32.86 -0.91
C PHE A 270 18.24 33.36 -1.46
N ASP A 271 18.30 34.26 -2.44
CA ASP A 271 17.15 34.67 -3.27
C ASP A 271 17.21 33.88 -4.58
N ALA A 272 16.09 33.35 -5.08
CA ALA A 272 16.08 32.57 -6.30
C ALA A 272 16.09 33.41 -7.60
N ALA A 273 15.88 34.73 -7.49
CA ALA A 273 15.75 35.62 -8.64
C ALA A 273 17.10 36.06 -9.25
N ASN A 274 17.22 35.93 -10.58
CA ASN A 274 18.24 36.58 -11.44
C ASN A 274 19.69 36.47 -10.96
N HIS A 275 20.23 35.25 -10.98
CA HIS A 275 21.64 35.01 -10.68
C HIS A 275 22.47 34.71 -11.92
N ASP A 276 23.77 35.04 -11.84
CA ASP A 276 24.79 34.54 -12.76
C ASP A 276 25.19 33.12 -12.35
N TRP A 277 24.77 32.12 -13.13
CA TRP A 277 25.04 30.70 -12.92
C TRP A 277 26.26 30.20 -13.68
N SER A 278 27.00 31.06 -14.39
CA SER A 278 28.27 30.69 -15.03
C SER A 278 29.36 30.29 -14.02
N ARG A 279 29.12 30.52 -12.73
CA ARG A 279 29.98 30.14 -11.60
C ARG A 279 29.20 29.27 -10.62
N GLU A 280 29.92 28.43 -9.89
CA GLU A 280 29.32 27.61 -8.83
C GLU A 280 28.69 28.48 -7.73
N ARG A 281 27.55 28.04 -7.21
CA ARG A 281 26.81 28.73 -6.14
C ARG A 281 26.41 27.79 -5.03
N SER A 282 26.48 28.28 -3.80
CA SER A 282 26.01 27.53 -2.63
C SER A 282 24.59 27.94 -2.24
N ILE A 283 23.74 26.96 -1.94
CA ILE A 283 22.37 27.13 -1.49
C ILE A 283 22.24 26.43 -0.13
N THR A 284 21.85 27.18 0.90
CA THR A 284 21.61 26.62 2.23
C THR A 284 20.12 26.40 2.45
N VAL A 285 19.75 25.18 2.82
CA VAL A 285 18.40 24.79 3.22
C VAL A 285 18.41 24.46 4.71
N VAL A 286 17.42 24.97 5.43
CA VAL A 286 17.18 24.65 6.84
C VAL A 286 15.79 24.06 6.98
N SER A 287 15.66 23.01 7.79
CA SER A 287 14.38 22.36 8.07
C SER A 287 13.42 23.29 8.80
N GLU A 288 12.13 22.95 8.79
CA GLU A 288 11.10 23.70 9.51
C GLU A 288 11.43 23.83 11.01
N ASP A 289 11.96 22.76 11.60
CA ASP A 289 12.36 22.71 13.00
C ASP A 289 13.69 23.39 13.33
N GLY A 290 14.44 23.83 12.32
CA GLY A 290 15.76 24.46 12.46
C GLY A 290 16.88 23.50 12.84
N ASN A 291 16.60 22.20 12.97
CA ASN A 291 17.56 21.24 13.51
C ASN A 291 18.44 20.59 12.44
N ALA A 292 17.96 20.52 11.20
CA ALA A 292 18.69 20.03 10.04
C ALA A 292 19.12 21.20 9.15
N LYS A 293 20.29 21.05 8.55
CA LYS A 293 20.89 22.03 7.65
C LYS A 293 21.61 21.29 6.54
N SER A 294 21.33 21.68 5.30
CA SER A 294 22.03 21.15 4.11
C SER A 294 22.56 22.29 3.27
N ILE A 295 23.80 22.16 2.81
CA ILE A 295 24.48 23.13 1.94
C ILE A 295 24.71 22.47 0.59
N TYR A 296 23.97 22.90 -0.42
CA TYR A 296 24.12 22.43 -1.79
C TYR A 296 25.07 23.31 -2.58
N THR A 297 25.91 22.74 -3.44
CA THR A 297 26.70 23.45 -4.44
C THR A 297 26.13 23.16 -5.83
N VAL A 298 25.64 24.19 -6.50
CA VAL A 298 25.07 24.11 -7.84
C VAL A 298 26.11 24.55 -8.86
N ARG A 299 26.37 23.71 -9.85
CA ARG A 299 27.23 23.99 -11.00
C ARG A 299 26.40 23.91 -12.26
N THR A 300 26.46 24.95 -13.10
CA THR A 300 25.73 24.95 -14.37
C THR A 300 26.68 24.98 -15.56
N SER A 301 26.26 24.32 -16.64
CA SER A 301 26.96 24.28 -17.93
C SER A 301 25.96 24.31 -19.09
N GLN A 302 26.43 24.64 -20.29
CA GLN A 302 25.63 24.43 -21.50
C GLN A 302 25.61 22.96 -21.89
N LYS A 303 24.46 22.48 -22.34
CA LYS A 303 24.26 21.15 -22.94
C LYS A 303 25.11 21.05 -24.21
N LYS A 304 25.95 20.01 -24.29
CA LYS A 304 26.79 19.68 -25.45
C LYS A 304 26.13 18.60 -26.30
N MET A 305 26.30 18.67 -27.62
CA MET A 305 25.70 17.72 -28.57
C MET A 305 26.47 16.39 -28.64
N GLN A 306 25.74 15.27 -28.69
CA GLN A 306 26.32 13.91 -28.66
C GLN A 306 26.52 13.29 -30.05
N GLY A 307 25.99 13.92 -31.09
CA GLY A 307 26.11 13.43 -32.47
C GLY A 307 27.56 13.49 -32.96
N ALA A 308 28.03 12.42 -33.60
CA ALA A 308 29.37 12.33 -34.17
C ALA A 308 29.34 11.75 -35.60
N GLU A 309 28.34 12.13 -36.40
CA GLU A 309 28.12 11.55 -37.72
C GLU A 309 28.65 12.45 -38.83
N LEU A 310 29.12 11.84 -39.92
CA LEU A 310 29.41 12.50 -41.19
C LEU A 310 28.11 12.64 -41.99
N GLU A 311 27.60 13.86 -42.11
CA GLU A 311 26.36 14.15 -42.84
C GLU A 311 26.59 14.19 -44.35
N SER A 312 27.71 14.76 -44.81
CA SER A 312 28.11 14.72 -46.21
C SER A 312 29.60 14.99 -46.42
N ILE A 313 30.14 14.44 -47.52
CA ILE A 313 31.48 14.74 -48.01
C ILE A 313 31.49 14.81 -49.54
N VAL A 314 32.11 15.86 -50.08
CA VAL A 314 32.32 16.03 -51.53
C VAL A 314 33.76 16.42 -51.78
N ILE A 315 34.49 15.66 -52.60
CA ILE A 315 35.85 15.98 -53.01
C ILE A 315 35.84 16.99 -54.16
N GLU A 316 36.52 18.13 -54.00
CA GLU A 316 36.62 19.13 -55.05
C GLU A 316 37.37 18.56 -56.28
N GLY A 317 36.78 18.69 -57.47
CA GLY A 317 37.37 18.20 -58.72
C GLY A 317 37.05 16.73 -59.05
N ILE A 318 36.24 16.04 -58.23
CA ILE A 318 35.63 14.73 -58.52
C ILE A 318 34.11 14.90 -58.57
N ASN A 319 33.45 14.44 -59.63
CA ASN A 319 31.99 14.55 -59.76
C ASN A 319 31.29 13.64 -58.75
N GLY A 320 30.18 14.10 -58.16
CA GLY A 320 29.43 13.37 -57.12
C GLY A 320 28.86 12.01 -57.56
N THR A 321 28.74 11.76 -58.87
CA THR A 321 28.35 10.45 -59.44
C THR A 321 29.47 9.41 -59.40
N ASN A 322 30.72 9.82 -59.11
CA ASN A 322 31.89 8.94 -59.07
C ASN A 322 32.25 8.54 -57.64
N MET A 323 31.23 8.28 -56.82
CA MET A 323 31.35 7.92 -55.41
C MET A 323 30.53 6.67 -55.12
N ILE A 324 31.17 5.66 -54.52
CA ILE A 324 30.49 4.49 -53.95
C ILE A 324 30.53 4.65 -52.43
N VAL A 325 29.37 4.44 -51.78
CA VAL A 325 29.21 4.52 -50.33
C VAL A 325 28.76 3.16 -49.80
N GLU A 326 29.57 2.57 -48.93
CA GLU A 326 29.28 1.32 -48.24
C GLU A 326 29.51 1.50 -46.74
N GLY A 327 28.44 1.83 -46.01
CA GLY A 327 28.51 2.12 -44.58
C GLY A 327 29.44 3.30 -44.29
N ALA A 328 30.55 3.06 -43.58
CA ALA A 328 31.54 4.08 -43.23
C ALA A 328 32.64 4.26 -44.30
N ASN A 329 32.58 3.55 -45.42
CA ASN A 329 33.57 3.61 -46.49
C ASN A 329 33.05 4.43 -47.67
N TYR A 330 33.82 5.46 -48.04
CA TYR A 330 33.54 6.35 -49.16
C TYR A 330 34.66 6.20 -50.18
N LEU A 331 34.34 5.69 -51.36
CA LEU A 331 35.29 5.47 -52.45
C LEU A 331 35.01 6.42 -53.61
N PHE A 332 35.99 7.23 -53.94
CA PHE A 332 35.95 8.20 -55.03
C PHE A 332 36.83 7.75 -56.20
N PHE A 333 36.32 7.92 -57.43
CA PHE A 333 37.03 7.58 -58.66
C PHE A 333 37.30 8.80 -59.53
N THR A 334 38.50 8.86 -60.09
CA THR A 334 38.83 9.89 -61.07
C THR A 334 39.68 9.35 -62.21
N ASP A 335 39.16 9.51 -63.44
CA ASP A 335 39.89 9.23 -64.68
C ASP A 335 40.85 10.38 -65.03
N ASN A 336 40.79 11.49 -64.28
CA ASN A 336 41.67 12.62 -64.44
C ASN A 336 43.06 12.28 -63.89
N LYS A 337 43.95 11.85 -64.79
CA LYS A 337 45.38 11.59 -64.48
C LYS A 337 46.14 12.82 -63.97
N GLN A 338 45.57 14.02 -64.09
CA GLN A 338 46.12 15.28 -63.55
C GLN A 338 45.51 15.67 -62.19
N PHE A 339 44.61 14.86 -61.61
CA PHE A 339 44.09 15.11 -60.27
C PHE A 339 45.23 15.11 -59.24
N ASP A 340 45.39 16.20 -58.51
CA ASP A 340 46.52 16.38 -57.61
C ASP A 340 46.27 15.73 -56.25
N MET A 341 46.74 14.49 -56.13
CA MET A 341 46.70 13.72 -54.88
C MET A 341 47.51 14.35 -53.73
N LYS A 342 48.32 15.39 -53.99
CA LYS A 342 49.06 16.11 -52.94
C LYS A 342 48.27 17.30 -52.36
N ALA A 343 47.15 17.67 -52.97
CA ALA A 343 46.36 18.85 -52.59
C ALA A 343 44.85 18.59 -52.72
N VAL A 344 44.36 17.49 -52.15
CA VAL A 344 42.95 17.11 -52.18
C VAL A 344 42.15 18.01 -51.23
N LYS A 345 41.09 18.64 -51.72
CA LYS A 345 40.16 19.47 -50.93
C LYS A 345 38.79 18.83 -50.87
N ALA A 346 38.03 19.11 -49.82
CA ALA A 346 36.68 18.59 -49.66
C ALA A 346 35.74 19.60 -49.00
N ASN A 347 34.45 19.46 -49.28
CA ASN A 347 33.40 20.08 -48.49
C ASN A 347 32.79 19.01 -47.58
N ILE A 348 32.96 19.19 -46.26
CA ILE A 348 32.61 18.20 -45.24
C ILE A 348 31.55 18.82 -44.32
N ARG A 349 30.46 18.09 -44.09
CA ARG A 349 29.44 18.41 -43.09
C ARG A 349 29.34 17.27 -42.09
N VAL A 350 29.31 17.63 -40.82
CA VAL A 350 29.19 16.70 -39.68
C VAL A 350 28.05 17.15 -38.78
N SER A 351 27.61 16.26 -37.89
CA SER A 351 26.57 16.55 -36.90
C SER A 351 26.82 17.87 -36.16
N GLU A 352 25.74 18.56 -35.77
CA GLU A 352 25.83 19.84 -35.07
C GLU A 352 26.72 19.77 -33.81
N GLY A 353 27.70 20.68 -33.72
CA GLY A 353 28.64 20.75 -32.59
C GLY A 353 29.80 19.75 -32.66
N ALA A 354 29.75 18.78 -33.58
CA ALA A 354 30.86 17.85 -33.79
C ALA A 354 32.07 18.53 -34.42
N SER A 355 33.25 18.01 -34.10
CA SER A 355 34.52 18.37 -34.73
C SER A 355 34.99 17.25 -35.64
N VAL A 356 35.75 17.59 -36.68
CA VAL A 356 36.30 16.64 -37.64
C VAL A 356 37.80 16.86 -37.80
N ASN A 357 38.58 15.78 -37.92
CA ASN A 357 40.03 15.84 -38.05
C ASN A 357 40.52 16.33 -39.43
N TRP A 358 39.60 16.66 -40.33
CA TRP A 358 39.86 17.28 -41.62
C TRP A 358 38.75 18.31 -41.90
N ASP A 359 39.13 19.58 -41.91
CA ASP A 359 38.26 20.73 -42.11
C ASP A 359 37.91 21.00 -43.59
N GLY A 360 38.32 20.11 -44.49
CA GLY A 360 38.15 20.25 -45.94
C GLY A 360 39.28 20.99 -46.67
N SER A 361 40.28 21.49 -45.93
CA SER A 361 41.47 22.14 -46.51
C SER A 361 42.33 21.17 -47.34
N ALA A 362 43.27 21.70 -48.13
CA ALA A 362 44.10 20.89 -49.03
C ALA A 362 44.98 19.91 -48.24
N LYS A 363 44.83 18.60 -48.52
CA LYS A 363 45.51 17.51 -47.81
C LYS A 363 46.30 16.63 -48.77
N ASN A 364 47.45 16.13 -48.32
CA ASN A 364 48.32 15.29 -49.14
C ASN A 364 48.06 13.80 -48.88
N PHE A 365 47.17 13.21 -49.67
CA PHE A 365 46.79 11.81 -49.54
C PHE A 365 47.94 10.83 -49.80
N LYS A 366 49.02 11.27 -50.47
CA LYS A 366 50.23 10.44 -50.67
C LYS A 366 51.13 10.35 -49.45
N GLN A 367 51.06 11.30 -48.52
CA GLN A 367 51.86 11.32 -47.29
C GLN A 367 51.03 10.97 -46.06
N GLU A 368 49.78 11.41 -46.02
CA GLU A 368 48.90 11.30 -44.85
C GLU A 368 47.88 10.15 -44.96
N GLY A 369 47.76 9.54 -46.15
CA GLY A 369 46.93 8.37 -46.40
C GLY A 369 47.74 7.08 -46.52
N THR A 370 47.05 5.95 -46.48
CA THR A 370 47.63 4.61 -46.71
C THR A 370 47.28 4.15 -48.12
N TYR A 371 48.25 3.62 -48.86
CA TYR A 371 47.99 3.06 -50.20
C TYR A 371 47.63 1.58 -50.08
N VAL A 372 46.41 1.21 -50.44
CA VAL A 372 45.86 -0.16 -50.34
C VAL A 372 45.12 -0.49 -51.64
N ASP A 373 45.44 -1.59 -52.29
CA ASP A 373 44.78 -2.12 -53.50
C ASP A 373 44.49 -1.09 -54.61
N GLY A 374 45.49 -0.24 -54.91
CA GLY A 374 45.37 0.77 -55.96
C GLY A 374 44.71 2.09 -55.53
N ARG A 375 44.42 2.26 -54.24
CA ARG A 375 43.66 3.38 -53.68
C ARG A 375 44.45 4.09 -52.59
N TYR A 376 44.34 5.41 -52.52
CA TYR A 376 44.83 6.19 -51.38
C TYR A 376 43.71 6.38 -50.38
N VAL A 377 43.90 5.87 -49.17
CA VAL A 377 42.88 5.84 -48.11
C VAL A 377 43.25 6.79 -46.98
N TYR A 378 42.34 7.69 -46.63
CA TYR A 378 42.46 8.61 -45.50
C TYR A 378 41.40 8.30 -44.44
N GLN A 379 41.79 8.29 -43.16
CA GLN A 379 40.87 8.05 -42.04
C GLN A 379 40.33 9.37 -41.51
N LEU A 380 39.03 9.59 -41.70
CA LEU A 380 38.30 10.73 -41.18
C LEU A 380 37.74 10.40 -39.80
N GLU A 381 38.04 11.23 -38.80
CA GLU A 381 37.53 11.11 -37.44
C GLU A 381 36.56 12.25 -37.17
N VAL A 382 35.32 11.90 -36.79
CA VAL A 382 34.29 12.86 -36.33
C VAL A 382 34.09 12.65 -34.82
N VAL A 383 34.22 13.70 -34.04
CA VAL A 383 34.13 13.68 -32.57
C VAL A 383 32.98 14.60 -32.12
N SER A 384 32.03 14.04 -31.37
CA SER A 384 30.93 14.79 -30.75
C SER A 384 31.40 15.94 -29.84
N GLU A 385 30.54 16.93 -29.62
CA GLU A 385 30.86 18.12 -28.82
C GLU A 385 31.13 17.78 -27.34
N ASP A 386 30.41 16.79 -26.80
CA ASP A 386 30.59 16.28 -25.43
C ASP A 386 31.81 15.34 -25.29
N LEU A 387 32.48 15.04 -26.40
CA LEU A 387 33.62 14.13 -26.52
C LEU A 387 33.30 12.67 -26.15
N ALA A 388 32.01 12.32 -25.98
CA ALA A 388 31.59 10.98 -25.58
C ALA A 388 31.55 10.00 -26.76
N SER A 389 31.24 10.50 -27.95
CA SER A 389 31.10 9.72 -29.19
C SER A 389 32.15 10.10 -30.22
N LYS A 390 32.72 9.08 -30.88
CA LYS A 390 33.62 9.19 -32.03
C LYS A 390 33.19 8.25 -33.15
N SER A 391 33.18 8.73 -34.38
CA SER A 391 32.95 7.91 -35.58
C SER A 391 34.14 8.02 -36.53
N TYR A 392 34.47 6.90 -37.17
CA TYR A 392 35.57 6.80 -38.12
C TYR A 392 35.03 6.46 -39.51
N TYR A 393 35.49 7.20 -40.52
CA TYR A 393 35.13 7.00 -41.92
C TYR A 393 36.37 6.82 -42.77
N SER A 394 36.31 5.90 -43.74
CA SER A 394 37.40 5.62 -44.67
C SER A 394 37.16 6.35 -45.98
N ILE A 395 37.99 7.33 -46.31
CA ILE A 395 37.91 8.12 -47.55
C ILE A 395 38.99 7.62 -48.51
N ALA A 396 38.58 6.83 -49.51
CA ALA A 396 39.46 6.24 -50.49
C ALA A 396 39.36 6.96 -51.84
N ILE A 397 40.49 7.26 -52.48
CA ILE A 397 40.54 7.85 -53.83
C ILE A 397 41.37 6.94 -54.73
N GLN A 398 40.79 6.53 -55.87
CA GLN A 398 41.46 5.74 -56.90
C GLN A 398 41.77 6.59 -58.14
N GLN A 399 43.03 6.59 -58.58
CA GLN A 399 43.52 7.34 -59.74
C GLN A 399 44.19 6.39 -60.75
N GLY A 400 43.62 6.24 -61.95
CA GLY A 400 44.29 5.55 -63.07
C GLY A 400 43.46 4.56 -63.88
N ASN A 401 44.03 4.19 -65.04
CA ASN A 401 43.49 3.23 -66.03
C ASN A 401 43.76 1.79 -65.55
N ASN A 402 42.75 0.95 -65.35
CA ASN A 402 42.94 -0.51 -65.36
C ASN A 402 43.06 -1.04 -66.79
N GLY A 403 44.01 -0.52 -67.55
CA GLY A 403 44.42 -1.11 -68.82
C GLY A 403 45.38 -2.27 -68.56
N LEU A 404 44.85 -3.45 -68.23
CA LEU A 404 45.42 -4.76 -68.58
C LEU A 404 44.49 -5.98 -68.29
N ASP A 405 43.17 -5.77 -68.15
CA ASP A 405 42.15 -6.84 -68.25
C ASP A 405 40.89 -6.40 -69.04
N LEU A 406 40.98 -5.27 -69.76
CA LEU A 406 39.84 -4.58 -70.39
C LEU A 406 39.40 -5.13 -71.76
N PHE A 407 39.84 -6.33 -72.17
CA PHE A 407 39.47 -6.92 -73.48
C PHE A 407 38.53 -8.12 -73.40
N ALA A 408 37.91 -8.37 -72.26
CA ALA A 408 36.83 -9.36 -72.13
C ALA A 408 35.74 -8.83 -71.20
N SER A 409 34.48 -9.04 -71.56
CA SER A 409 33.33 -8.85 -70.66
C SER A 409 33.56 -9.53 -69.32
N ARG A 410 33.19 -8.87 -68.22
CA ARG A 410 33.48 -9.33 -66.85
C ARG A 410 32.21 -9.39 -66.01
N LEU A 411 32.23 -10.26 -65.00
CA LEU A 411 31.17 -10.33 -64.00
C LEU A 411 31.14 -9.02 -63.18
N THR A 412 29.97 -8.42 -63.03
CA THR A 412 29.76 -7.18 -62.24
C THR A 412 29.00 -7.43 -60.96
N SER A 413 28.12 -8.43 -60.94
CA SER A 413 27.52 -8.92 -59.72
C SER A 413 27.32 -10.42 -59.82
N LEU A 414 27.40 -11.06 -58.66
CA LEU A 414 26.96 -12.43 -58.43
C LEU A 414 26.05 -12.39 -57.21
N SER A 415 24.85 -12.94 -57.33
CA SER A 415 23.89 -13.07 -56.23
C SER A 415 23.51 -14.53 -56.04
N MET A 416 23.36 -14.95 -54.79
CA MET A 416 22.78 -16.25 -54.47
C MET A 416 21.29 -16.07 -54.24
N ASP A 417 20.48 -16.77 -55.03
CA ASP A 417 19.01 -16.70 -54.93
C ASP A 417 18.49 -17.77 -53.95
N VAL A 418 18.95 -17.68 -52.70
CA VAL A 418 18.56 -18.58 -51.60
C VAL A 418 18.37 -17.77 -50.32
N ALA A 419 17.25 -17.97 -49.63
CA ALA A 419 16.88 -17.22 -48.43
C ALA A 419 17.96 -17.18 -47.33
N ALA A 420 18.83 -18.19 -47.27
CA ALA A 420 19.93 -18.28 -46.31
C ALA A 420 20.97 -17.15 -46.49
N PHE A 421 21.15 -16.63 -47.70
CA PHE A 421 22.12 -15.58 -48.02
C PHE A 421 21.55 -14.15 -47.92
N ALA A 422 20.22 -13.99 -47.80
CA ALA A 422 19.54 -12.69 -47.86
C ALA A 422 19.93 -11.67 -46.76
N LYS A 423 20.58 -12.12 -45.67
CA LYS A 423 21.05 -11.28 -44.55
C LYS A 423 22.56 -11.26 -44.40
N LEU A 424 23.30 -11.85 -45.34
CA LEU A 424 24.76 -11.82 -45.36
C LEU A 424 25.24 -10.69 -46.28
N PRO A 425 26.49 -10.21 -46.10
CA PRO A 425 27.12 -9.32 -47.07
C PRO A 425 27.05 -9.92 -48.48
N ALA A 426 26.75 -9.09 -49.48
CA ALA A 426 26.72 -9.52 -50.87
C ALA A 426 28.11 -10.01 -51.33
N PRO A 427 28.18 -10.97 -52.27
CA PRO A 427 29.45 -11.43 -52.82
C PRO A 427 30.27 -10.29 -53.40
N VAL A 428 31.55 -10.24 -53.02
CA VAL A 428 32.47 -9.18 -53.47
C VAL A 428 33.39 -9.75 -54.54
N ILE A 429 33.36 -9.15 -55.73
CA ILE A 429 34.22 -9.53 -56.85
C ILE A 429 35.44 -8.61 -56.86
N VAL A 430 36.64 -9.15 -56.64
CA VAL A 430 37.90 -8.42 -56.65
C VAL A 430 38.83 -9.07 -57.66
N GLY A 431 38.97 -8.45 -58.83
CA GLY A 431 39.78 -9.03 -59.92
C GLY A 431 39.21 -10.37 -60.39
N SER A 432 40.00 -11.43 -60.24
CA SER A 432 39.64 -12.81 -60.57
C SER A 432 39.14 -13.62 -59.35
N ASP A 433 38.92 -12.97 -58.20
CA ASP A 433 38.48 -13.63 -56.98
C ASP A 433 37.06 -13.17 -56.60
N ILE A 434 36.26 -14.09 -56.07
CA ILE A 434 34.89 -13.84 -55.59
C ILE A 434 34.83 -14.27 -54.13
N TYR A 435 34.63 -13.32 -53.23
CA TYR A 435 34.52 -13.58 -51.79
C TYR A 435 33.05 -13.67 -51.38
N ILE A 436 32.67 -14.76 -50.72
CA ILE A 436 31.29 -15.03 -50.30
C ILE A 436 31.29 -15.27 -48.79
N ALA A 437 30.53 -14.46 -48.06
CA ALA A 437 30.36 -14.65 -46.63
C ALA A 437 29.47 -15.86 -46.34
N VAL A 438 29.86 -16.70 -45.38
CA VAL A 438 29.13 -17.89 -44.93
C VAL A 438 29.09 -17.97 -43.40
N LYS A 439 28.12 -18.73 -42.87
CA LYS A 439 28.05 -19.07 -41.43
C LYS A 439 28.57 -20.49 -41.20
N PRO A 440 29.06 -20.81 -39.99
CA PRO A 440 29.63 -22.13 -39.66
C PRO A 440 28.74 -23.34 -40.00
N ASP A 441 27.41 -23.20 -39.90
CA ASP A 441 26.44 -24.30 -40.08
C ASP A 441 25.56 -24.14 -41.33
N MET A 442 26.02 -23.40 -42.33
CA MET A 442 25.23 -23.12 -43.54
C MET A 442 25.26 -24.30 -44.53
N ASP A 443 24.10 -24.74 -45.02
CA ASP A 443 24.03 -25.76 -46.09
C ASP A 443 24.38 -25.15 -47.44
N LEU A 444 25.48 -25.63 -48.04
CA LEU A 444 26.04 -25.15 -49.31
C LEU A 444 25.86 -26.15 -50.46
N SER A 445 25.10 -27.24 -50.23
CA SER A 445 25.00 -28.35 -51.19
C SER A 445 24.12 -28.05 -52.40
N GLN A 446 23.15 -27.13 -52.27
CA GLN A 446 22.24 -26.73 -53.35
C GLN A 446 22.05 -25.21 -53.37
N VAL A 447 23.00 -24.51 -53.97
CA VAL A 447 22.98 -23.05 -54.15
C VAL A 447 22.56 -22.71 -55.58
N MET A 448 21.63 -21.77 -55.71
CA MET A 448 21.25 -21.17 -56.99
C MET A 448 21.89 -19.79 -57.10
N VAL A 449 22.41 -19.43 -58.29
CA VAL A 449 23.02 -18.12 -58.52
C VAL A 449 22.40 -17.39 -59.69
N SER A 450 22.32 -16.08 -59.55
CA SER A 450 22.05 -15.12 -60.60
C SER A 450 23.27 -14.22 -60.75
N PHE A 451 23.50 -13.69 -61.94
CA PHE A 451 24.67 -12.88 -62.20
C PHE A 451 24.38 -11.77 -63.20
N THR A 452 25.12 -10.68 -63.07
CA THR A 452 25.18 -9.63 -64.09
C THR A 452 26.60 -9.47 -64.57
N MET A 453 26.74 -9.01 -65.81
CA MET A 453 28.04 -8.71 -66.40
C MET A 453 28.05 -7.32 -67.02
N SER A 454 29.26 -6.76 -67.12
CA SER A 454 29.54 -5.62 -67.97
C SER A 454 30.27 -6.10 -69.21
N GLU A 455 29.70 -5.79 -70.36
CA GLU A 455 30.35 -5.95 -71.64
C GLU A 455 31.49 -4.95 -71.83
N CYS A 456 32.60 -5.42 -72.41
CA CYS A 456 33.69 -4.53 -72.78
C CYS A 456 33.37 -3.80 -74.10
N ASP A 457 33.95 -2.61 -74.30
CA ASP A 457 33.66 -1.80 -75.49
C ASP A 457 34.04 -2.52 -76.80
N ALA A 458 35.02 -3.43 -76.76
CA ALA A 458 35.39 -4.24 -77.90
C ALA A 458 34.31 -5.24 -78.31
N ASP A 459 33.62 -5.86 -77.34
CA ASP A 459 32.51 -6.79 -77.62
C ASP A 459 31.28 -6.01 -78.11
N LYS A 460 30.97 -4.85 -77.52
CA LYS A 460 29.92 -3.93 -78.01
C LYS A 460 30.17 -3.45 -79.44
N LEU A 461 31.42 -3.17 -79.80
CA LEU A 461 31.81 -2.79 -81.17
C LEU A 461 31.67 -3.96 -82.16
N ILE A 462 31.88 -5.19 -81.73
CA ILE A 462 31.64 -6.40 -82.55
C ILE A 462 30.14 -6.57 -82.77
N ASP A 463 29.33 -6.44 -81.72
CA ASP A 463 27.87 -6.54 -81.81
C ASP A 463 27.25 -5.44 -82.66
N ALA A 464 27.74 -4.21 -82.55
CA ALA A 464 27.32 -3.11 -83.43
C ALA A 464 27.60 -3.45 -84.90
N LYS A 465 28.79 -4.00 -85.22
CA LYS A 465 29.13 -4.46 -86.58
C LYS A 465 28.29 -5.65 -87.05
N TYR A 466 27.95 -6.57 -86.16
CA TYR A 466 27.06 -7.69 -86.50
C TYR A 466 25.64 -7.23 -86.74
N SER A 467 25.14 -6.30 -85.94
CA SER A 467 23.83 -5.68 -86.13
C SER A 467 23.73 -4.99 -87.49
N GLU A 468 24.73 -4.19 -87.88
CA GLU A 468 24.79 -3.54 -89.20
C GLU A 468 24.86 -4.55 -90.36
N ALA A 469 25.42 -5.74 -90.13
CA ALA A 469 25.56 -6.82 -91.11
C ALA A 469 24.41 -7.86 -91.08
N GLY A 470 23.37 -7.67 -90.26
CA GLY A 470 22.26 -8.62 -90.11
C GLY A 470 22.64 -9.95 -89.44
N LYS A 471 23.73 -9.98 -88.68
CA LYS A 471 24.26 -11.13 -87.94
C LYS A 471 23.77 -11.16 -86.50
N LYS A 472 23.84 -12.32 -85.83
CA LYS A 472 23.42 -12.47 -84.43
C LYS A 472 24.41 -11.77 -83.48
N PRO A 473 23.96 -11.22 -82.34
CA PRO A 473 24.88 -10.68 -81.33
C PRO A 473 25.67 -11.81 -80.65
N LEU A 474 26.78 -11.45 -80.00
CA LEU A 474 27.55 -12.32 -79.13
C LEU A 474 26.68 -12.83 -77.97
N GLU A 475 26.90 -14.07 -77.56
CA GLU A 475 26.23 -14.67 -76.41
C GLU A 475 27.24 -14.94 -75.29
N PHE A 476 26.84 -14.69 -74.05
CA PHE A 476 27.67 -14.94 -72.88
C PHE A 476 27.01 -15.94 -71.96
N SER A 477 27.81 -16.77 -71.30
CA SER A 477 27.31 -17.74 -70.33
C SER A 477 28.31 -18.00 -69.23
N LEU A 478 27.81 -18.25 -68.02
CA LEU A 478 28.62 -18.63 -66.88
C LEU A 478 28.64 -20.16 -66.76
N TRP A 479 29.79 -20.73 -66.45
CA TRP A 479 30.00 -22.17 -66.35
C TRP A 479 30.72 -22.54 -65.06
N LEU A 480 30.44 -23.75 -64.58
CA LEU A 480 31.11 -24.35 -63.43
C LEU A 480 32.18 -25.33 -63.92
N ASN A 481 33.42 -25.18 -63.44
CA ASN A 481 34.51 -26.15 -63.65
C ASN A 481 34.74 -26.61 -65.11
N ASP A 482 34.40 -25.77 -66.11
CA ASP A 482 34.44 -26.05 -67.56
C ASP A 482 33.47 -27.15 -68.06
N GLU A 483 32.57 -27.69 -67.21
CA GLU A 483 31.73 -28.85 -67.56
C GLU A 483 30.23 -28.50 -67.71
N ASP A 484 29.68 -27.65 -66.83
CA ASP A 484 28.24 -27.36 -66.80
C ASP A 484 27.93 -25.87 -67.01
N ARG A 485 27.06 -25.57 -67.98
CA ARG A 485 26.52 -24.23 -68.22
C ARG A 485 25.50 -23.87 -67.14
N ILE A 486 25.68 -22.74 -66.47
CA ILE A 486 24.69 -22.19 -65.54
C ILE A 486 23.57 -21.53 -66.34
N VAL A 487 22.36 -22.02 -66.11
CA VAL A 487 21.11 -21.38 -66.52
C VAL A 487 20.54 -20.64 -65.30
N GLU A 488 20.42 -19.32 -65.44
CA GLU A 488 19.94 -18.44 -64.37
C GLU A 488 18.55 -18.90 -63.90
N GLY A 489 18.38 -19.11 -62.60
CA GLY A 489 17.13 -19.56 -61.99
C GLY A 489 16.83 -21.07 -62.09
N GLU A 490 17.67 -21.86 -62.77
CA GLU A 490 17.39 -23.30 -63.01
C GLU A 490 18.53 -24.23 -62.52
N THR A 491 19.79 -23.79 -62.58
CA THR A 491 20.94 -24.64 -62.21
C THR A 491 21.25 -24.57 -60.70
N LEU A 492 21.24 -25.72 -60.03
CA LEU A 492 21.66 -25.90 -58.63
C LEU A 492 23.04 -26.58 -58.58
N PHE A 493 23.91 -26.12 -57.68
CA PHE A 493 25.24 -26.72 -57.48
C PHE A 493 25.74 -26.62 -56.04
N GLU A 494 26.78 -27.40 -55.73
CA GLU A 494 27.47 -27.37 -54.44
C GLU A 494 28.52 -26.26 -54.42
N LEU A 495 28.34 -25.27 -53.55
CA LEU A 495 29.25 -24.14 -53.42
C LEU A 495 30.46 -24.52 -52.54
N LYS A 496 31.66 -24.52 -53.14
CA LYS A 496 32.92 -24.87 -52.46
C LYS A 496 33.92 -23.73 -52.49
N ASP A 497 34.70 -23.64 -51.42
CA ASP A 497 35.90 -22.82 -51.38
C ASP A 497 36.91 -23.30 -52.44
N GLY A 498 37.53 -22.35 -53.14
CA GLY A 498 38.46 -22.59 -54.25
C GLY A 498 37.82 -23.00 -55.58
N MET A 499 36.49 -23.06 -55.70
CA MET A 499 35.81 -23.44 -56.94
C MET A 499 36.01 -22.41 -58.06
N ALA A 500 36.10 -22.88 -59.32
CA ALA A 500 36.27 -22.02 -60.49
C ALA A 500 34.93 -21.75 -61.21
N LEU A 501 34.65 -20.47 -61.43
CA LEU A 501 33.56 -19.98 -62.27
C LEU A 501 34.13 -19.39 -63.56
N TYR A 502 33.59 -19.81 -64.70
CA TYR A 502 34.07 -19.40 -66.01
C TYR A 502 33.03 -18.59 -66.76
N LEU A 503 33.36 -17.35 -67.12
CA LEU A 503 32.55 -16.55 -68.02
C LEU A 503 33.04 -16.77 -69.45
N TRP A 504 32.21 -17.46 -70.24
CA TRP A 504 32.47 -17.82 -71.61
C TRP A 504 31.73 -16.89 -72.58
N ARG A 505 32.41 -16.53 -73.69
CA ARG A 505 31.84 -15.78 -74.82
C ARG A 505 31.72 -16.66 -76.07
N LEU A 506 30.49 -16.79 -76.56
CA LEU A 506 30.12 -17.43 -77.82
C LEU A 506 29.94 -16.37 -78.90
N ASP A 507 30.57 -16.60 -80.05
CA ASP A 507 30.23 -15.90 -81.28
C ASP A 507 29.43 -16.83 -82.19
N PRO A 508 28.10 -16.61 -82.31
CA PRO A 508 27.23 -17.47 -83.10
C PRO A 508 27.47 -17.36 -84.62
N ASN A 509 28.27 -16.39 -85.07
CA ASN A 509 28.50 -16.13 -86.49
C ASN A 509 29.84 -16.67 -87.01
N VAL A 510 30.66 -17.24 -86.12
CA VAL A 510 31.89 -17.95 -86.46
C VAL A 510 31.66 -19.42 -86.14
N THR A 511 31.77 -20.30 -87.14
CA THR A 511 31.58 -21.75 -86.94
C THR A 511 32.84 -22.51 -87.36
N TRP A 512 33.20 -23.51 -86.56
CA TRP A 512 34.26 -24.47 -86.87
C TRP A 512 33.65 -25.88 -86.91
N ALA A 513 34.36 -26.85 -87.51
CA ALA A 513 33.83 -28.20 -87.77
C ALA A 513 33.31 -28.98 -86.54
N TRP A 514 33.60 -28.52 -85.32
CA TRP A 514 33.24 -29.19 -84.06
C TRP A 514 32.23 -28.40 -83.20
N SER A 515 31.73 -27.25 -83.66
CA SER A 515 30.71 -26.46 -82.95
C SER A 515 29.73 -25.84 -83.95
N PRO A 516 28.63 -26.55 -84.30
CA PRO A 516 27.69 -26.12 -85.34
C PRO A 516 26.86 -24.88 -84.97
N GLU A 517 26.83 -24.49 -83.69
CA GLU A 517 26.00 -23.40 -83.15
C GLU A 517 26.76 -22.07 -83.01
N GLY A 518 28.06 -22.05 -83.27
CA GLY A 518 28.93 -20.90 -83.05
C GLY A 518 30.23 -21.29 -82.39
N THR A 519 31.11 -20.32 -82.16
CA THR A 519 32.45 -20.57 -81.64
C THR A 519 32.66 -19.92 -80.27
N TRP A 520 32.99 -20.72 -79.27
CA TRP A 520 33.43 -20.23 -77.96
C TRP A 520 34.89 -19.80 -78.02
N MET A 521 35.15 -18.50 -77.80
CA MET A 521 36.46 -17.91 -78.13
C MET A 521 37.25 -17.39 -76.94
N ARG A 522 36.59 -16.94 -75.87
CA ARG A 522 37.25 -16.26 -74.74
C ARG A 522 36.64 -16.68 -73.41
N ARG A 523 37.51 -16.87 -72.42
CA ARG A 523 37.17 -17.36 -71.07
C ARG A 523 37.81 -16.46 -70.01
N ASN A 524 36.98 -15.88 -69.15
CA ASN A 524 37.44 -15.28 -67.89
C ASN A 524 37.21 -16.28 -66.76
N THR A 525 38.19 -16.43 -65.87
CA THR A 525 38.16 -17.39 -64.76
C THR A 525 38.08 -16.63 -63.44
N TYR A 526 37.17 -17.07 -62.57
CA TYR A 526 37.00 -16.54 -61.24
C TYR A 526 37.16 -17.66 -60.20
N THR A 527 37.89 -17.40 -59.11
CA THR A 527 38.04 -18.32 -57.99
C THR A 527 37.14 -17.87 -56.84
N VAL A 528 36.33 -18.79 -56.32
CA VAL A 528 35.42 -18.54 -55.19
C VAL A 528 36.17 -18.75 -53.88
N HIS A 529 36.03 -17.81 -52.94
CA HIS A 529 36.54 -17.89 -51.58
C HIS A 529 35.40 -17.77 -50.57
N LEU A 530 35.27 -18.75 -49.67
CA LEU A 530 34.27 -18.75 -48.60
C LEU A 530 34.85 -18.13 -47.32
N VAL A 531 34.19 -17.10 -46.80
CA VAL A 531 34.64 -16.36 -45.62
C VAL A 531 33.68 -16.62 -44.46
N GLU A 532 34.14 -17.36 -43.46
CA GLU A 532 33.37 -17.68 -42.24
C GLU A 532 33.36 -16.48 -41.28
N LEU A 533 32.16 -16.02 -40.89
CA LEU A 533 32.00 -14.87 -39.98
C LEU A 533 32.03 -15.30 -38.50
N ALA A 534 33.01 -14.80 -37.73
CA ALA A 534 33.08 -15.00 -36.27
C ALA A 534 32.20 -14.00 -35.49
N GLU A 535 31.62 -14.42 -34.35
CA GLU A 535 30.94 -13.49 -33.43
C GLU A 535 31.96 -12.61 -32.68
N THR A 536 31.91 -11.30 -32.92
CA THR A 536 32.80 -10.34 -32.28
C THR A 536 32.05 -9.39 -31.34
N TYR A 537 32.58 -9.15 -30.14
CA TYR A 537 31.96 -8.30 -29.10
C TYR A 537 32.81 -7.04 -28.83
N PRO A 538 32.21 -5.85 -28.69
CA PRO A 538 32.94 -4.64 -28.26
C PRO A 538 33.35 -4.72 -26.78
N PRO A 539 34.34 -3.92 -26.33
CA PRO A 539 34.73 -3.84 -24.92
C PRO A 539 33.62 -3.21 -24.08
N VAL A 540 33.14 -3.91 -23.05
CA VAL A 540 32.06 -3.44 -22.17
C VAL A 540 32.53 -3.47 -20.70
N LEU A 541 32.42 -2.31 -20.03
CA LEU A 541 32.55 -2.18 -18.58
C LEU A 541 31.15 -2.21 -17.97
N GLU A 542 30.88 -3.17 -17.09
CA GLU A 542 29.59 -3.28 -16.41
C GLU A 542 29.60 -2.52 -15.07
N SER A 543 30.68 -2.64 -14.30
CA SER A 543 30.86 -1.85 -13.07
C SER A 543 32.33 -1.77 -12.61
N PHE A 544 32.62 -0.76 -11.81
CA PHE A 544 33.90 -0.54 -11.12
C PHE A 544 33.65 -0.13 -9.66
N SER A 545 34.44 -0.64 -8.72
CA SER A 545 34.39 -0.25 -7.29
C SER A 545 35.71 -0.59 -6.59
N PHE A 546 35.89 -0.16 -5.33
CA PHE A 546 36.96 -0.64 -4.46
C PHE A 546 36.40 -1.52 -3.35
N LYS A 547 37.08 -2.60 -2.98
CA LYS A 547 36.62 -3.52 -1.93
C LYS A 547 36.48 -2.83 -0.57
N GLU A 548 37.34 -1.85 -0.31
CA GLU A 548 37.43 -1.12 0.96
C GLU A 548 36.39 -0.01 1.10
N VAL A 549 35.63 0.29 0.04
CA VAL A 549 34.78 1.48 -0.03
C VAL A 549 33.39 1.12 -0.58
N SER A 550 32.33 1.57 0.09
CA SER A 550 30.95 1.31 -0.33
C SER A 550 30.39 2.33 -1.33
N ALA A 551 31.13 3.41 -1.61
CA ALA A 551 30.73 4.45 -2.56
C ALA A 551 30.70 3.91 -4.00
N ALA A 552 29.63 4.24 -4.72
CA ALA A 552 29.51 3.91 -6.13
C ALA A 552 30.50 4.73 -6.98
N ALA A 553 31.09 4.09 -7.98
CA ALA A 553 31.91 4.78 -8.97
C ALA A 553 31.03 5.62 -9.90
N SER A 554 31.39 6.88 -10.11
CA SER A 554 30.82 7.72 -11.16
C SER A 554 31.63 7.50 -12.45
N ILE A 555 30.95 7.07 -13.51
CA ILE A 555 31.57 6.81 -14.82
C ILE A 555 31.02 7.84 -15.80
N VAL A 556 31.88 8.79 -16.21
CA VAL A 556 31.54 9.83 -17.19
C VAL A 556 32.51 9.75 -18.35
N GLY A 557 32.03 9.28 -19.50
CA GLY A 557 32.86 8.98 -20.66
C GLY A 557 33.93 7.93 -20.34
N ASN A 558 35.20 8.35 -20.39
CA ASN A 558 36.37 7.52 -20.08
C ASN A 558 36.96 7.80 -18.69
N ARG A 559 36.29 8.58 -17.85
CA ARG A 559 36.75 8.90 -16.49
C ARG A 559 35.93 8.13 -15.48
N ILE A 560 36.62 7.46 -14.55
CA ILE A 560 36.01 6.77 -13.39
C ILE A 560 36.45 7.54 -12.15
N ASN A 561 35.53 8.20 -11.47
CA ASN A 561 35.79 8.81 -10.17
C ASN A 561 35.17 7.93 -9.08
N VAL A 562 35.97 7.52 -8.09
CA VAL A 562 35.48 6.77 -6.94
C VAL A 562 35.76 7.62 -5.69
N PRO A 563 34.73 8.11 -4.98
CA PRO A 563 34.92 8.75 -3.68
C PRO A 563 35.46 7.72 -2.69
N VAL A 564 36.60 8.00 -2.06
CA VAL A 564 37.29 7.08 -1.15
C VAL A 564 37.38 7.59 0.28
N GLY A 565 36.99 8.84 0.54
CA GLY A 565 37.04 9.46 1.87
C GLY A 565 38.44 9.38 2.49
N LYS A 566 38.53 8.85 3.71
CA LYS A 566 39.80 8.63 4.44
C LYS A 566 40.51 7.32 4.11
N ALA A 567 40.03 6.53 3.15
CA ALA A 567 40.69 5.27 2.80
C ALA A 567 42.13 5.52 2.32
N ASP A 568 43.03 4.59 2.64
CA ASP A 568 44.43 4.66 2.22
C ASP A 568 44.51 4.42 0.71
N VAL A 569 44.58 5.52 -0.05
CA VAL A 569 44.64 5.47 -1.53
C VAL A 569 45.88 4.79 -2.07
N SER A 570 46.93 4.61 -1.26
CA SER A 570 48.10 3.84 -1.68
C SER A 570 47.83 2.33 -1.72
N ARG A 571 46.68 1.88 -1.19
CA ARG A 571 46.35 0.46 -0.99
C ARG A 571 44.86 0.16 -1.18
N LEU A 572 44.35 0.30 -2.41
CA LEU A 572 42.96 -0.04 -2.74
C LEU A 572 42.87 -1.29 -3.62
N THR A 573 41.82 -2.11 -3.42
CA THR A 573 41.59 -3.33 -4.20
C THR A 573 40.46 -3.09 -5.22
N PRO A 574 40.75 -2.93 -6.52
CA PRO A 574 39.74 -2.67 -7.54
C PRO A 574 38.91 -3.92 -7.83
N VAL A 575 37.60 -3.74 -7.91
CA VAL A 575 36.62 -4.77 -8.26
C VAL A 575 35.95 -4.34 -9.56
N VAL A 576 36.09 -5.16 -10.61
CA VAL A 576 35.64 -4.85 -11.97
C VAL A 576 34.72 -5.95 -12.49
N ARG A 577 33.56 -5.58 -13.04
CA ARG A 577 32.70 -6.46 -13.83
C ARG A 577 32.75 -6.05 -15.30
N LYS A 578 32.88 -7.03 -16.20
CA LYS A 578 33.12 -6.83 -17.64
C LYS A 578 32.22 -7.73 -18.48
N GLY A 579 31.83 -7.25 -19.66
CA GLY A 579 31.00 -8.00 -20.61
C GLY A 579 31.71 -9.18 -21.29
N LYS A 580 30.92 -10.03 -21.95
CA LYS A 580 31.41 -11.21 -22.72
C LYS A 580 32.39 -10.77 -23.82
N GLY A 581 33.50 -11.50 -23.96
CA GLY A 581 34.54 -11.19 -24.95
C GLY A 581 35.45 -10.00 -24.61
N THR A 582 35.29 -9.37 -23.43
CA THR A 582 36.16 -8.27 -22.96
C THR A 582 37.34 -8.79 -22.14
N THR A 583 38.55 -8.33 -22.41
CA THR A 583 39.76 -8.52 -21.57
C THR A 583 40.22 -7.18 -20.97
N ILE A 584 40.97 -7.24 -19.86
CA ILE A 584 41.44 -6.06 -19.11
C ILE A 584 42.97 -6.05 -19.12
N GLU A 585 43.55 -4.89 -19.42
CA GLU A 585 44.99 -4.61 -19.32
C GLU A 585 45.21 -3.31 -18.52
N GLY A 586 46.41 -3.10 -17.98
CA GLY A 586 46.79 -1.89 -17.23
C GLY A 586 46.40 -1.90 -15.74
N LEU A 587 45.34 -2.62 -15.36
CA LEU A 587 44.89 -2.82 -13.98
C LEU A 587 44.55 -4.29 -13.73
N VAL A 588 44.94 -4.83 -12.57
CA VAL A 588 44.63 -6.22 -12.18
C VAL A 588 43.50 -6.25 -11.14
N PRO A 589 42.25 -6.61 -11.53
CA PRO A 589 41.14 -6.68 -10.59
C PRO A 589 41.41 -7.68 -9.45
N GLY A 590 41.01 -7.31 -8.23
CA GLY A 590 41.15 -8.14 -7.03
C GLY A 590 42.53 -8.09 -6.35
N GLN A 591 43.50 -7.34 -6.89
CA GLN A 591 44.81 -7.11 -6.27
C GLN A 591 44.96 -5.68 -5.77
N VAL A 592 45.64 -5.50 -4.63
CA VAL A 592 45.91 -4.16 -4.07
C VAL A 592 46.77 -3.35 -5.05
N ALA A 593 46.36 -2.10 -5.31
CA ALA A 593 47.09 -1.15 -6.15
C ALA A 593 47.11 0.26 -5.53
N ASP A 594 48.04 1.09 -6.01
CA ASP A 594 48.24 2.47 -5.59
C ASP A 594 47.47 3.44 -6.50
N PHE A 595 46.55 4.20 -5.91
CA PHE A 595 45.73 5.24 -6.54
C PHE A 595 46.01 6.64 -5.97
N THR A 596 47.19 6.86 -5.38
CA THR A 596 47.68 8.22 -5.06
C THR A 596 47.73 9.13 -6.30
N HIS A 597 47.85 8.52 -7.48
CA HIS A 597 47.72 9.15 -8.78
C HIS A 597 46.68 8.40 -9.62
N PRO A 598 46.10 9.01 -10.66
CA PRO A 598 45.11 8.34 -11.48
C PRO A 598 45.71 7.12 -12.20
N VAL A 599 44.97 6.01 -12.22
CA VAL A 599 45.43 4.73 -12.82
C VAL A 599 44.62 4.45 -14.09
N GLU A 600 45.28 4.00 -15.14
CA GLU A 600 44.62 3.63 -16.40
C GLU A 600 44.23 2.15 -16.44
N MET A 601 43.04 1.87 -16.96
CA MET A 601 42.54 0.53 -17.24
C MET A 601 42.07 0.46 -18.69
N THR A 602 42.61 -0.48 -19.45
CA THR A 602 42.28 -0.71 -20.86
C THR A 602 41.40 -1.94 -21.00
N LEU A 603 40.24 -1.78 -21.62
CA LEU A 603 39.37 -2.88 -22.03
C LEU A 603 39.59 -3.19 -23.51
N LYS A 604 39.75 -4.47 -23.86
CA LYS A 604 39.82 -4.93 -25.26
C LYS A 604 38.67 -5.88 -25.57
N GLY A 605 37.90 -5.57 -26.62
CA GLY A 605 36.84 -6.44 -27.13
C GLY A 605 37.37 -7.49 -28.10
N SER A 606 36.65 -8.58 -28.29
CA SER A 606 37.01 -9.62 -29.27
C SER A 606 36.86 -9.15 -30.73
N ASN A 607 36.24 -7.99 -30.97
CA ASN A 607 36.20 -7.29 -32.25
C ASN A 607 37.45 -6.44 -32.56
N GLY A 608 38.46 -6.46 -31.68
CA GLY A 608 39.69 -5.67 -31.82
C GLY A 608 39.56 -4.22 -31.38
N THR A 609 38.37 -3.73 -31.01
CA THR A 609 38.20 -2.37 -30.47
C THR A 609 38.64 -2.30 -29.01
N THR A 610 39.13 -1.13 -28.60
CA THR A 610 39.65 -0.89 -27.24
C THR A 610 39.00 0.33 -26.61
N LYS A 611 38.85 0.31 -25.28
CA LYS A 611 38.35 1.45 -24.50
C LYS A 611 39.23 1.66 -23.26
N ILE A 612 39.76 2.87 -23.10
CA ILE A 612 40.67 3.22 -21.99
C ILE A 612 39.89 4.05 -20.97
N TYR A 613 40.00 3.67 -19.70
CA TYR A 613 39.44 4.40 -18.57
C TYR A 613 40.55 4.94 -17.66
N THR A 614 40.44 6.19 -17.23
CA THR A 614 41.31 6.77 -16.19
C THR A 614 40.56 6.82 -14.87
N ILE A 615 41.10 6.17 -13.84
CA ILE A 615 40.47 5.99 -12.53
C ILE A 615 41.08 6.95 -11.51
N TYR A 616 40.24 7.70 -10.83
CA TYR A 616 40.61 8.65 -9.77
C TYR A 616 40.02 8.17 -8.44
N ALA A 617 40.88 8.00 -7.44
CA ALA A 617 40.46 7.85 -6.06
C ALA A 617 40.32 9.26 -5.45
N ASP A 618 39.08 9.72 -5.30
CA ASP A 618 38.78 11.06 -4.80
C ASP A 618 38.67 11.07 -3.27
N GLN A 619 39.67 11.66 -2.60
CA GLN A 619 39.71 11.85 -1.14
C GLN A 619 38.79 12.99 -0.64
N THR A 620 37.81 13.43 -1.43
CA THR A 620 36.77 14.31 -0.91
C THR A 620 36.10 13.67 0.32
N LYS A 621 35.97 14.48 1.39
CA LYS A 621 35.30 14.07 2.63
C LYS A 621 33.88 13.58 2.32
N ASN A 622 33.45 12.55 3.03
CA ASN A 622 32.14 11.95 2.80
C ASN A 622 31.01 12.95 3.14
N TYR A 623 30.09 13.13 2.20
CA TYR A 623 28.95 14.05 2.33
C TYR A 623 27.69 13.38 2.89
N LEU A 624 27.72 12.05 3.11
CA LEU A 624 26.58 11.33 3.65
C LEU A 624 26.43 11.59 5.15
N ALA A 625 25.19 11.80 5.57
CA ALA A 625 24.78 12.01 6.95
C ALA A 625 23.73 10.97 7.37
N GLU A 626 23.93 9.72 6.95
CA GLU A 626 22.98 8.64 7.17
C GLU A 626 23.21 7.91 8.51
N LEU A 627 22.12 7.39 9.08
CA LEU A 627 22.05 6.48 10.23
C LEU A 627 21.34 5.19 9.82
N TRP A 628 21.85 4.04 10.25
CA TRP A 628 21.26 2.73 10.00
C TRP A 628 21.49 1.76 11.17
N ASP A 629 20.80 0.62 11.14
CA ASP A 629 20.84 -0.41 12.19
C ASP A 629 20.53 0.13 13.60
N LEU A 630 19.57 1.07 13.71
CA LEU A 630 19.16 1.60 15.01
C LEU A 630 18.37 0.54 15.78
N GLY A 631 18.84 0.23 16.98
CA GLY A 631 18.19 -0.63 17.95
C GLY A 631 18.67 -0.31 19.38
N PHE A 632 18.20 -1.11 20.33
CA PHE A 632 18.56 -0.99 21.75
C PHE A 632 18.92 -2.36 22.31
N ASP A 633 19.97 -2.42 23.13
CA ASP A 633 20.45 -3.69 23.70
C ASP A 633 19.38 -4.35 24.58
N GLU A 634 18.63 -3.55 25.33
CA GLU A 634 17.56 -4.01 26.24
C GLU A 634 16.30 -4.48 25.50
N LEU A 635 16.13 -4.09 24.23
CA LEU A 635 14.97 -4.47 23.40
C LEU A 635 15.27 -5.68 22.49
N GLY A 636 16.50 -6.20 22.48
CA GLY A 636 16.89 -7.34 21.65
C GLY A 636 16.74 -7.05 20.16
N GLU A 637 16.16 -8.00 19.41
CA GLU A 637 15.94 -7.89 17.95
C GLU A 637 14.64 -7.15 17.58
N LEU A 638 14.10 -6.32 18.47
CA LEU A 638 12.88 -5.54 18.20
C LEU A 638 13.14 -4.53 17.07
N GLU A 639 12.53 -4.75 15.91
CA GLU A 639 12.59 -3.81 14.79
C GLU A 639 11.66 -2.60 15.03
N PRO A 640 12.12 -1.36 14.74
CA PRO A 640 11.28 -0.18 14.82
C PRO A 640 10.35 -0.04 13.61
N ASP A 641 9.17 0.57 13.82
CA ASP A 641 8.38 1.14 12.73
C ASP A 641 9.06 2.43 12.23
N VAL A 642 9.44 2.45 10.95
CA VAL A 642 10.21 3.54 10.35
C VAL A 642 9.33 4.34 9.40
N GLN A 643 9.10 5.61 9.73
CA GLN A 643 8.36 6.57 8.90
C GLN A 643 9.23 7.79 8.62
N GLY A 644 9.79 7.85 7.41
CA GLY A 644 10.77 8.89 7.05
C GLY A 644 12.02 8.78 7.93
N SER A 645 12.34 9.85 8.65
CA SER A 645 13.44 9.88 9.65
C SER A 645 12.97 9.58 11.08
N THR A 646 11.74 9.10 11.28
CA THR A 646 11.21 8.71 12.60
C THR A 646 11.28 7.20 12.79
N TYR A 647 11.90 6.76 13.88
CA TYR A 647 11.98 5.37 14.32
C TYR A 647 11.10 5.20 15.57
N THR A 648 10.14 4.28 15.53
CA THR A 648 9.23 4.01 16.66
C THR A 648 9.37 2.57 17.13
N PHE A 649 9.84 2.36 18.35
CA PHE A 649 9.96 1.05 18.99
C PHE A 649 8.74 0.79 19.88
N PHE A 650 7.95 -0.25 19.58
CA PHE A 650 6.81 -0.65 20.42
C PHE A 650 7.24 -1.76 21.37
N CYS A 651 7.54 -1.42 22.63
CA CYS A 651 8.26 -2.30 23.55
C CYS A 651 7.48 -2.70 24.81
N ALA A 652 6.17 -2.50 24.84
CA ALA A 652 5.30 -2.77 26.01
C ALA A 652 5.49 -4.17 26.63
N GLN A 653 5.84 -5.18 25.82
CA GLN A 653 6.05 -6.56 26.27
C GLN A 653 7.49 -6.87 26.72
N SER A 654 8.45 -5.98 26.49
CA SER A 654 9.87 -6.18 26.83
C SER A 654 10.15 -6.03 28.32
N GLY A 655 9.31 -5.25 29.03
CA GLY A 655 9.58 -4.87 30.42
C GLY A 655 10.79 -3.94 30.58
N ALA A 656 11.41 -3.48 29.49
CA ALA A 656 12.56 -2.59 29.52
C ALA A 656 12.16 -1.21 30.05
N ASP A 657 13.07 -0.57 30.80
CA ASP A 657 12.88 0.78 31.32
C ASP A 657 13.31 1.80 30.26
N PRO A 658 12.38 2.59 29.67
CA PRO A 658 12.73 3.55 28.65
C PRO A 658 13.59 4.71 29.18
N HIS A 659 13.70 4.91 30.50
CA HIS A 659 14.59 5.92 31.08
C HIS A 659 16.08 5.55 31.00
N SER A 660 16.41 4.31 30.65
CA SER A 660 17.79 3.84 30.55
C SER A 660 17.93 2.78 29.46
N LEU A 661 17.92 3.22 28.19
CA LEU A 661 18.17 2.34 27.05
C LEU A 661 19.51 2.63 26.39
N THR A 662 20.20 1.58 25.96
CA THR A 662 21.52 1.63 25.32
C THR A 662 21.36 1.52 23.81
N PRO A 663 21.43 2.65 23.05
CA PRO A 663 21.23 2.62 21.61
C PRO A 663 22.45 2.04 20.90
N HIS A 664 22.24 1.11 19.98
CA HIS A 664 23.25 0.73 18.99
C HIS A 664 22.78 1.17 17.60
N PHE A 665 23.69 1.74 16.83
CA PHE A 665 23.46 2.14 15.45
C PHE A 665 24.80 2.38 14.76
N LYS A 666 24.75 2.45 13.43
CA LYS A 666 25.88 2.86 12.59
C LYS A 666 25.55 4.17 11.90
N ILE A 667 26.59 4.91 11.55
CA ILE A 667 26.50 6.17 10.81
C ILE A 667 27.44 6.15 9.61
N SER A 668 27.18 7.05 8.67
CA SER A 668 28.02 7.29 7.49
C SER A 668 29.50 7.40 7.85
N THR A 669 30.38 6.75 7.08
CA THR A 669 31.82 6.78 7.32
C THR A 669 32.32 8.22 7.44
N GLY A 670 32.96 8.57 8.56
CA GLY A 670 33.48 9.91 8.82
C GLY A 670 32.47 10.92 9.38
N ALA A 671 31.17 10.58 9.41
CA ALA A 671 30.14 11.41 10.02
C ALA A 671 30.24 11.45 11.56
N SER A 672 29.55 12.41 12.17
CA SER A 672 29.41 12.55 13.62
C SER A 672 27.94 12.50 14.03
N SER A 673 27.67 12.06 15.27
CA SER A 673 26.32 11.96 15.83
C SER A 673 26.21 12.73 17.14
N SER A 674 25.06 13.35 17.41
CA SER A 674 24.77 14.02 18.69
C SER A 674 24.51 13.06 19.84
N VAL A 675 24.13 11.82 19.53
CA VAL A 675 23.98 10.72 20.51
C VAL A 675 25.11 9.73 20.26
N GLN A 676 25.72 9.22 21.33
CA GLN A 676 26.79 8.22 21.25
C GLN A 676 26.18 6.81 21.34
N ALA A 677 26.46 5.97 20.35
CA ALA A 677 26.09 4.55 20.39
C ALA A 677 26.81 3.82 21.53
N GLY A 678 26.12 2.89 22.19
CA GLY A 678 26.61 2.09 23.32
C GLY A 678 26.62 2.82 24.67
N VAL A 679 26.04 4.01 24.76
CA VAL A 679 25.93 4.77 26.02
C VAL A 679 24.45 4.84 26.43
N PRO A 680 24.07 4.35 27.62
CA PRO A 680 22.69 4.41 28.11
C PRO A 680 22.17 5.86 28.16
N GLY A 681 20.91 6.05 27.75
CA GLY A 681 20.24 7.34 27.77
C GLY A 681 18.74 7.22 28.05
N ASP A 682 18.10 8.37 28.30
CA ASP A 682 16.65 8.45 28.53
C ASP A 682 15.92 8.59 27.19
N PHE A 683 15.10 7.59 26.87
CA PHE A 683 14.22 7.51 25.70
C PHE A 683 12.74 7.41 26.11
N SER A 684 12.39 7.74 27.36
CA SER A 684 11.00 7.84 27.81
C SER A 684 10.23 8.95 27.08
N ARG A 685 10.96 9.83 26.39
CA ARG A 685 10.46 10.86 25.49
C ARG A 685 11.16 10.77 24.13
N PRO A 686 10.57 11.33 23.06
CA PRO A 686 11.20 11.33 21.75
C PRO A 686 12.57 12.01 21.76
N VAL A 687 13.61 11.29 21.32
CA VAL A 687 14.99 11.76 21.24
C VAL A 687 15.34 12.13 19.80
N LEU A 688 16.06 13.24 19.60
CA LEU A 688 16.55 13.66 18.28
C LEU A 688 18.03 13.31 18.13
N ILE A 689 18.34 12.37 17.25
CA ILE A 689 19.72 12.03 16.86
C ILE A 689 20.09 12.86 15.63
N ARG A 690 21.04 13.78 15.78
CA ARG A 690 21.58 14.57 14.66
C ARG A 690 22.82 13.90 14.12
N VAL A 691 22.81 13.56 12.83
CA VAL A 691 23.99 13.06 12.12
C VAL A 691 24.48 14.14 11.17
N THR A 692 25.76 14.50 11.30
CA THR A 692 26.43 15.49 10.45
C THR A 692 27.50 14.80 9.62
N SER A 693 27.48 15.01 8.30
CA SER A 693 28.43 14.46 7.35
C SER A 693 29.87 14.88 7.65
N GLU A 694 30.85 14.12 7.17
CA GLU A 694 32.28 14.38 7.41
C GLU A 694 32.72 15.75 6.86
N ASP A 695 32.17 16.14 5.71
CA ASP A 695 32.41 17.44 5.09
C ASP A 695 31.65 18.60 5.76
N GLY A 696 30.71 18.30 6.67
CA GLY A 696 29.86 19.27 7.36
C GLY A 696 28.76 19.89 6.49
N ALA A 697 28.60 19.45 5.24
CA ALA A 697 27.63 20.01 4.32
C ALA A 697 26.20 19.56 4.61
N MET A 698 26.02 18.36 5.17
CA MET A 698 24.71 17.74 5.40
C MET A 698 24.53 17.43 6.89
N THR A 699 23.40 17.83 7.46
CA THR A 699 22.95 17.38 8.79
C THR A 699 21.54 16.83 8.67
N LYS A 700 21.38 15.53 8.94
CA LYS A 700 20.07 14.86 9.05
C LYS A 700 19.71 14.66 10.51
N VAL A 701 18.42 14.70 10.82
CA VAL A 701 17.89 14.52 12.17
C VAL A 701 16.92 13.36 12.16
N TYR A 702 17.19 12.38 13.04
CA TYR A 702 16.37 11.19 13.23
C TYR A 702 15.62 11.32 14.55
N ARG A 703 14.31 11.09 14.52
CA ARG A 703 13.45 11.13 15.71
C ARG A 703 13.23 9.71 16.21
N VAL A 704 13.72 9.40 17.39
CA VAL A 704 13.57 8.08 18.02
C VAL A 704 12.48 8.16 19.07
N VAL A 705 11.49 7.28 18.95
CA VAL A 705 10.35 7.15 19.86
C VAL A 705 10.39 5.74 20.43
N VAL A 706 10.35 5.62 21.76
CA VAL A 706 10.17 4.34 22.42
C VAL A 706 8.79 4.37 23.09
N ASP A 707 7.88 3.58 22.56
CA ASP A 707 6.52 3.41 23.07
C ASP A 707 6.44 2.15 23.92
N ASN A 708 6.56 2.31 25.23
CA ASN A 708 6.45 1.22 26.20
C ASN A 708 5.02 1.02 26.75
N ARG A 709 4.01 1.61 26.11
CA ARG A 709 2.66 1.67 26.69
C ARG A 709 1.84 0.42 26.36
N LYS A 710 1.37 -0.27 27.41
CA LYS A 710 0.48 -1.46 27.36
C LYS A 710 -0.85 -1.24 26.61
N ASN A 711 -1.40 -2.27 25.98
CA ASN A 711 -2.63 -2.17 25.18
C ASN A 711 -3.84 -1.72 26.02
N SER A 712 -4.60 -0.76 25.50
CA SER A 712 -5.76 -0.15 26.16
C SER A 712 -7.10 -0.72 25.73
N GLU A 713 -7.13 -1.69 24.81
CA GLU A 713 -8.38 -2.30 24.38
C GLU A 713 -8.80 -3.46 25.31
N ALA A 714 -10.08 -3.46 25.70
CA ALA A 714 -10.74 -4.57 26.40
C ALA A 714 -11.89 -5.11 25.53
N LYS A 715 -11.59 -5.97 24.56
CA LYS A 715 -12.56 -6.46 23.57
C LYS A 715 -12.55 -7.97 23.46
N LEU A 716 -13.74 -8.54 23.28
CA LEU A 716 -13.91 -9.90 22.81
C LEU A 716 -13.86 -9.89 21.28
N LEU A 717 -12.85 -10.55 20.70
CA LEU A 717 -12.62 -10.55 19.26
C LEU A 717 -13.33 -11.69 18.55
N SER A 718 -13.47 -12.83 19.23
CA SER A 718 -14.21 -13.98 18.71
C SER A 718 -14.75 -14.83 19.85
N PHE A 719 -15.86 -15.52 19.61
CA PHE A 719 -16.42 -16.48 20.55
C PHE A 719 -17.09 -17.64 19.80
N ARG A 720 -16.88 -18.87 20.28
CA ARG A 720 -17.59 -20.08 19.84
C ARG A 720 -17.56 -21.14 20.95
N PHE A 721 -18.32 -22.21 20.78
CA PHE A 721 -18.14 -23.43 21.56
C PHE A 721 -17.28 -24.44 20.79
N ALA A 722 -16.49 -25.26 21.48
CA ALA A 722 -15.71 -26.34 20.85
C ALA A 722 -16.61 -27.37 20.16
N GLU A 723 -17.82 -27.53 20.70
CA GLU A 723 -18.90 -28.39 20.23
C GLU A 723 -19.61 -27.82 18.99
N MET A 724 -19.28 -26.59 18.58
CA MET A 724 -19.81 -25.91 17.40
C MET A 724 -18.69 -25.63 16.39
N LYS A 725 -19.00 -25.76 15.09
CA LYS A 725 -18.04 -25.44 14.01
C LYS A 725 -17.94 -23.94 13.76
N ASP A 726 -19.08 -23.25 13.80
CA ASP A 726 -19.18 -21.85 13.44
C ASP A 726 -18.96 -20.93 14.65
N GLY A 727 -18.46 -19.72 14.37
CA GLY A 727 -18.40 -18.64 15.34
C GLY A 727 -19.80 -18.15 15.72
N LEU A 728 -19.96 -17.72 16.97
CA LEU A 728 -21.17 -17.06 17.42
C LEU A 728 -21.05 -15.55 17.19
N PRO A 729 -22.12 -14.87 16.74
CA PRO A 729 -22.11 -13.43 16.60
C PRO A 729 -22.00 -12.76 17.96
N ILE A 730 -21.23 -11.66 18.02
CA ILE A 730 -21.09 -10.80 19.19
C ILE A 730 -21.94 -9.56 18.92
N ALA A 731 -23.14 -9.48 19.52
CA ALA A 731 -24.07 -8.38 19.34
C ALA A 731 -23.96 -7.42 20.53
N GLY A 732 -23.11 -6.39 20.39
CA GLY A 732 -22.80 -5.49 21.50
C GLY A 732 -22.08 -6.24 22.64
N ASP A 733 -22.71 -6.29 23.80
CA ASP A 733 -22.26 -7.05 24.98
C ASP A 733 -22.97 -8.40 25.14
N LEU A 734 -23.73 -8.85 24.14
CA LEU A 734 -24.52 -10.09 24.19
C LEU A 734 -24.05 -11.13 23.17
N ILE A 735 -23.98 -12.39 23.61
CA ILE A 735 -23.78 -13.58 22.77
C ILE A 735 -24.93 -14.55 23.04
N GLU A 736 -25.74 -14.78 22.02
CA GLU A 736 -26.81 -15.77 22.07
C GLU A 736 -26.42 -17.02 21.27
N PHE A 737 -26.75 -18.21 21.79
CA PHE A 737 -26.51 -19.47 21.09
C PHE A 737 -27.72 -20.39 21.12
N ASN A 738 -27.92 -21.14 20.04
CA ASN A 738 -28.94 -22.19 20.00
C ASN A 738 -28.45 -23.40 20.82
N GLY A 739 -29.19 -23.75 21.86
CA GLY A 739 -28.88 -24.91 22.71
C GLY A 739 -29.52 -26.23 22.26
N GLU A 740 -30.20 -26.27 21.12
CA GLU A 740 -30.82 -27.49 20.59
C GLU A 740 -29.76 -28.54 20.20
N GLY A 741 -29.93 -29.77 20.69
CA GLY A 741 -28.97 -30.86 20.46
C GLY A 741 -27.65 -30.76 21.23
N LEU A 742 -27.44 -29.70 22.03
CA LEU A 742 -26.25 -29.47 22.83
C LEU A 742 -26.48 -29.81 24.31
N ASN A 743 -25.44 -30.34 24.98
CA ASN A 743 -25.44 -30.48 26.43
C ASN A 743 -25.04 -29.15 27.09
N THR A 744 -26.00 -28.28 27.34
CA THR A 744 -25.75 -26.91 27.83
C THR A 744 -25.07 -26.82 29.19
N LYS A 745 -25.06 -27.90 29.98
CA LYS A 745 -24.31 -27.95 31.26
C LYS A 745 -22.82 -28.22 31.07
N HIS A 746 -22.41 -28.60 29.86
CA HIS A 746 -21.06 -29.01 29.53
C HIS A 746 -20.66 -28.50 28.14
N LEU A 747 -20.51 -27.18 28.01
CA LEU A 747 -20.01 -26.54 26.79
C LEU A 747 -18.63 -25.93 27.02
N THR A 748 -17.77 -25.99 26.00
CA THR A 748 -16.38 -25.56 26.09
C THR A 748 -16.18 -24.27 25.29
N PRO A 749 -16.11 -23.09 25.92
CA PRO A 749 -15.99 -21.82 25.22
C PRO A 749 -14.58 -21.64 24.64
N ILE A 750 -14.48 -21.28 23.37
CA ILE A 750 -13.25 -20.92 22.67
C ILE A 750 -13.38 -19.48 22.22
N PHE A 751 -12.49 -18.61 22.67
CA PHE A 751 -12.55 -17.19 22.38
C PHE A 751 -11.17 -16.56 22.32
N SER A 752 -11.08 -15.42 21.66
CA SER A 752 -9.90 -14.56 21.66
C SER A 752 -10.27 -13.15 22.11
N VAL A 753 -9.36 -12.51 22.83
CA VAL A 753 -9.52 -11.16 23.37
C VAL A 753 -8.44 -10.23 22.80
N SER A 754 -8.59 -8.93 23.02
CA SER A 754 -7.56 -7.94 22.68
C SER A 754 -6.19 -8.35 23.26
N PRO A 755 -5.07 -8.13 22.51
CA PRO A 755 -3.73 -8.53 22.97
C PRO A 755 -3.39 -8.00 24.36
N GLY A 756 -2.85 -8.86 25.24
CA GLY A 756 -2.47 -8.51 26.61
C GLY A 756 -3.62 -8.35 27.60
N ALA A 757 -4.89 -8.41 27.15
CA ALA A 757 -6.04 -8.27 28.03
C ALA A 757 -6.20 -9.48 28.96
N SER A 758 -6.63 -9.21 30.20
CA SER A 758 -6.95 -10.23 31.19
C SER A 758 -8.43 -10.57 31.17
N VAL A 759 -8.76 -11.82 31.52
CA VAL A 759 -10.11 -12.37 31.41
C VAL A 759 -10.54 -12.98 32.74
N SER A 760 -11.78 -12.72 33.14
CA SER A 760 -12.40 -13.30 34.33
C SER A 760 -13.85 -13.72 34.06
N GLY A 761 -14.39 -14.65 34.84
CA GLY A 761 -15.74 -15.20 34.69
C GLY A 761 -15.84 -16.44 33.79
N LEU A 762 -14.91 -16.61 32.84
CA LEU A 762 -14.78 -17.82 32.01
C LEU A 762 -13.31 -18.06 31.63
N THR A 763 -12.94 -19.33 31.44
CA THR A 763 -11.62 -19.73 30.95
C THR A 763 -11.75 -20.39 29.59
N SER A 764 -11.01 -19.91 28.58
CA SER A 764 -11.08 -20.47 27.24
C SER A 764 -10.54 -21.91 27.22
N GLY A 765 -11.26 -22.81 26.53
CA GLY A 765 -10.93 -24.24 26.46
C GLY A 765 -11.38 -25.06 27.65
N VAL A 766 -12.02 -24.46 28.67
CA VAL A 766 -12.48 -25.15 29.88
C VAL A 766 -14.01 -25.28 29.88
N THR A 767 -14.51 -26.52 29.93
CA THR A 767 -15.95 -26.82 29.96
C THR A 767 -16.67 -26.15 31.14
N SER A 768 -17.81 -25.50 30.88
CA SER A 768 -18.62 -24.77 31.85
C SER A 768 -20.14 -24.96 31.63
N ASP A 769 -20.98 -24.56 32.61
CA ASP A 769 -22.44 -24.63 32.56
C ASP A 769 -23.06 -23.35 31.97
N PHE A 770 -23.71 -23.48 30.81
CA PHE A 770 -24.45 -22.42 30.10
C PHE A 770 -25.96 -22.70 30.05
N SER A 771 -26.49 -23.49 31.01
CA SER A 771 -27.94 -23.65 31.20
C SER A 771 -28.63 -22.37 31.70
N LYS A 772 -27.84 -21.42 32.21
CA LYS A 772 -28.23 -20.04 32.54
C LYS A 772 -27.26 -19.07 31.86
N GLU A 773 -27.53 -17.78 31.97
CA GLU A 773 -26.61 -16.75 31.51
C GLU A 773 -25.27 -16.81 32.27
N VAL A 774 -24.18 -16.59 31.54
CA VAL A 774 -22.81 -16.52 32.06
C VAL A 774 -22.19 -15.19 31.64
N LYS A 775 -21.42 -14.56 32.52
CA LYS A 775 -20.74 -13.28 32.23
C LYS A 775 -19.24 -13.50 32.03
N LEU A 776 -18.70 -12.91 30.97
CA LEU A 776 -17.28 -12.86 30.64
C LEU A 776 -16.80 -11.42 30.79
N LYS A 777 -15.90 -11.15 31.74
CA LYS A 777 -15.29 -9.83 31.91
C LYS A 777 -13.88 -9.82 31.33
N ILE A 778 -13.61 -8.83 30.49
CA ILE A 778 -12.31 -8.57 29.86
C ILE A 778 -11.80 -7.24 30.38
N VAL A 779 -10.53 -7.17 30.78
CA VAL A 779 -9.85 -5.94 31.23
C VAL A 779 -8.63 -5.74 30.34
N SER A 780 -8.42 -4.53 29.83
CA SER A 780 -7.29 -4.20 28.96
C SER A 780 -5.94 -4.46 29.66
N GLU A 781 -4.87 -4.62 28.90
CA GLU A 781 -3.53 -4.89 29.44
C GLU A 781 -3.04 -3.77 30.38
N ASP A 782 -3.39 -2.53 30.07
CA ASP A 782 -3.09 -1.36 30.90
C ASP A 782 -4.13 -1.11 32.02
N GLY A 783 -5.21 -1.90 32.09
CA GLY A 783 -6.31 -1.74 33.06
C GLY A 783 -7.20 -0.50 32.85
N SER A 784 -7.05 0.22 31.74
CA SER A 784 -7.79 1.45 31.44
C SER A 784 -9.22 1.22 30.92
N ASP A 785 -9.51 0.07 30.31
CA ASP A 785 -10.85 -0.28 29.80
C ASP A 785 -11.28 -1.65 30.33
N GLU A 786 -12.57 -1.82 30.54
CA GLU A 786 -13.16 -3.12 30.86
C GLU A 786 -14.44 -3.36 30.07
N ALA A 787 -14.72 -4.60 29.68
CA ALA A 787 -15.96 -4.96 29.00
C ALA A 787 -16.54 -6.24 29.61
N VAL A 788 -17.85 -6.27 29.80
CA VAL A 788 -18.57 -7.44 30.32
C VAL A 788 -19.51 -7.94 29.24
N TYR A 789 -19.30 -9.18 28.79
CA TYR A 789 -20.15 -9.85 27.82
C TYR A 789 -21.06 -10.86 28.52
N THR A 790 -22.33 -10.89 28.14
CA THR A 790 -23.32 -11.86 28.62
C THR A 790 -23.50 -12.95 27.57
N ILE A 791 -23.30 -14.21 27.95
CA ILE A 791 -23.51 -15.39 27.10
C ILE A 791 -24.74 -16.12 27.60
N ARG A 792 -25.74 -16.32 26.73
CA ARG A 792 -26.97 -17.03 27.10
C ARG A 792 -27.52 -17.88 25.97
N LYS A 793 -28.31 -18.89 26.33
CA LYS A 793 -29.09 -19.68 25.37
C LYS A 793 -30.21 -18.81 24.79
N GLU A 794 -30.49 -18.96 23.49
CA GLU A 794 -31.69 -18.41 22.87
C GLU A 794 -32.96 -18.86 23.63
N ALA A 795 -33.93 -17.96 23.79
CA ALA A 795 -35.22 -18.29 24.40
C ALA A 795 -35.95 -19.38 23.60
N ALA A 796 -36.58 -20.34 24.29
CA ALA A 796 -37.31 -21.42 23.64
C ALA A 796 -38.59 -20.88 22.97
N GLY A 797 -38.69 -21.07 21.65
CA GLY A 797 -39.78 -20.54 20.83
C GLY A 797 -39.52 -19.09 20.43
N GLY A 798 -39.26 -18.85 19.15
CA GLY A 798 -39.14 -17.50 18.57
C GLY A 798 -39.49 -17.50 17.08
N LEU A 799 -40.41 -16.64 16.65
CA LEU A 799 -40.79 -16.55 15.24
C LEU A 799 -39.82 -15.60 14.55
N LYS A 800 -38.96 -16.12 13.67
CA LYS A 800 -37.97 -15.34 12.91
C LYS A 800 -38.44 -15.08 11.48
N PHE A 801 -38.23 -13.87 10.99
CA PHE A 801 -38.64 -13.40 9.67
C PHE A 801 -37.49 -12.65 8.99
N THR A 802 -36.84 -13.31 8.03
CA THR A 802 -35.60 -12.82 7.37
C THR A 802 -35.82 -12.20 6.00
N PHE A 803 -37.06 -12.19 5.48
CA PHE A 803 -37.40 -11.64 4.15
C PHE A 803 -36.64 -12.18 2.93
N GLU A 804 -36.02 -13.35 3.05
CA GLU A 804 -35.25 -13.97 1.95
C GLU A 804 -36.12 -14.58 0.83
N LYS A 805 -37.39 -14.87 1.12
CA LYS A 805 -38.30 -15.53 0.18
C LYS A 805 -39.49 -14.66 -0.15
N TRP A 806 -39.76 -14.51 -1.45
CA TRP A 806 -40.85 -13.68 -1.97
C TRP A 806 -41.64 -14.43 -3.04
N ASN A 807 -42.96 -14.26 -2.99
CA ASN A 807 -43.90 -14.84 -3.95
C ASN A 807 -44.45 -13.77 -4.89
N SER A 808 -44.60 -14.10 -6.17
CA SER A 808 -45.20 -13.23 -7.18
C SER A 808 -46.71 -13.45 -7.26
N TYR A 809 -47.46 -12.35 -7.37
CA TYR A 809 -48.92 -12.32 -7.44
C TYR A 809 -49.38 -11.53 -8.67
N SER A 810 -50.48 -11.97 -9.29
CA SER A 810 -51.06 -11.27 -10.44
C SER A 810 -51.66 -9.93 -10.02
N GLY A 811 -51.31 -8.86 -10.74
CA GLY A 811 -51.94 -7.54 -10.62
C GLY A 811 -53.22 -7.37 -11.45
N GLY A 812 -53.67 -8.42 -12.15
CA GLY A 812 -54.75 -8.33 -13.13
C GLY A 812 -54.32 -7.50 -14.34
N SER A 813 -54.92 -6.33 -14.51
CA SER A 813 -54.53 -5.35 -15.55
C SER A 813 -53.37 -4.45 -15.13
N ALA A 814 -52.99 -4.44 -13.85
CA ALA A 814 -51.78 -3.79 -13.34
C ALA A 814 -50.58 -4.78 -13.40
N PRO A 815 -49.33 -4.28 -13.33
CA PRO A 815 -48.15 -5.14 -13.24
C PRO A 815 -48.23 -6.12 -12.07
N ASN A 816 -47.61 -7.30 -12.21
CA ASN A 816 -47.49 -8.24 -11.09
C ASN A 816 -46.70 -7.61 -9.93
N PHE A 817 -47.04 -8.01 -8.70
CA PHE A 817 -46.36 -7.55 -7.49
C PHE A 817 -45.83 -8.74 -6.68
N MET A 818 -44.93 -8.45 -5.74
CA MET A 818 -44.35 -9.47 -4.87
C MET A 818 -44.70 -9.18 -3.42
N ASN A 819 -44.88 -10.25 -2.63
CA ASN A 819 -44.95 -10.18 -1.18
C ASN A 819 -43.94 -11.16 -0.57
N PRO A 820 -43.39 -10.87 0.62
CA PRO A 820 -42.61 -11.85 1.35
C PRO A 820 -43.47 -13.09 1.67
N GLU A 821 -42.85 -14.26 1.67
CA GLU A 821 -43.53 -15.52 1.98
C GLU A 821 -44.18 -15.46 3.38
N GLY A 822 -45.48 -15.73 3.45
CA GLY A 822 -46.25 -15.66 4.71
C GLY A 822 -46.75 -14.26 5.10
N TRP A 823 -46.47 -13.22 4.30
CA TRP A 823 -46.88 -11.84 4.59
C TRP A 823 -47.94 -11.32 3.62
N SER A 824 -48.81 -10.44 4.12
CA SER A 824 -49.72 -9.62 3.31
C SER A 824 -49.20 -8.19 3.22
N THR A 825 -49.50 -7.52 2.10
CA THR A 825 -49.08 -6.14 1.87
C THR A 825 -50.24 -5.28 1.35
N SER A 826 -50.05 -3.95 1.36
CA SER A 826 -50.96 -3.02 0.68
C SER A 826 -50.93 -3.14 -0.86
N ASN A 827 -49.94 -3.83 -1.46
CA ASN A 827 -49.79 -3.96 -2.92
C ASN A 827 -51.04 -4.51 -3.59
N LYS A 828 -51.74 -5.43 -2.91
CA LYS A 828 -52.96 -6.04 -3.41
C LYS A 828 -54.10 -5.02 -3.61
N GLY A 829 -54.26 -4.07 -2.68
CA GLY A 829 -55.17 -2.93 -2.85
C GLY A 829 -54.66 -1.92 -3.88
N MET A 830 -53.34 -1.76 -4.00
CA MET A 830 -52.73 -0.86 -4.97
C MET A 830 -52.85 -1.33 -6.41
N ALA A 831 -52.88 -2.64 -6.66
CA ALA A 831 -53.14 -3.18 -7.99
C ALA A 831 -54.52 -2.71 -8.52
N THR A 832 -55.53 -2.59 -7.64
CA THR A 832 -56.84 -2.01 -7.95
C THR A 832 -56.71 -0.53 -8.34
N SER A 833 -55.96 0.26 -7.55
CA SER A 833 -55.70 1.69 -7.83
C SER A 833 -54.98 1.88 -9.17
N MET A 834 -53.91 1.12 -9.43
CA MET A 834 -53.15 1.18 -10.67
C MET A 834 -54.00 0.79 -11.89
N SER A 835 -54.84 -0.24 -11.77
CA SER A 835 -55.71 -0.68 -12.86
C SER A 835 -56.82 0.33 -13.18
N SER A 836 -57.34 1.04 -12.18
CA SER A 836 -58.45 1.99 -12.37
C SER A 836 -58.00 3.43 -12.63
N MET A 837 -56.86 3.85 -12.10
CA MET A 837 -56.42 5.26 -12.09
C MET A 837 -55.02 5.49 -12.67
N HIS A 838 -54.29 4.43 -13.02
CA HIS A 838 -52.92 4.50 -13.57
C HIS A 838 -51.96 5.30 -12.68
N VAL A 839 -52.16 5.25 -11.35
CA VAL A 839 -51.29 5.80 -10.31
C VAL A 839 -51.36 4.89 -9.08
N PRO A 840 -50.26 4.76 -8.32
CA PRO A 840 -48.89 5.25 -8.58
C PRO A 840 -48.18 4.38 -9.63
N ASP A 841 -47.02 4.80 -10.09
CA ASP A 841 -46.22 4.03 -11.07
C ASP A 841 -45.44 2.86 -10.44
N LYS A 842 -45.48 2.70 -9.11
CA LYS A 842 -44.79 1.64 -8.35
C LYS A 842 -45.58 1.15 -7.15
N TYR A 843 -45.34 -0.11 -6.78
CA TYR A 843 -45.96 -0.70 -5.60
C TYR A 843 -45.33 -0.16 -4.30
N PRO A 844 -46.12 0.08 -3.24
CA PRO A 844 -45.61 0.58 -1.95
C PRO A 844 -44.68 -0.38 -1.20
N VAL A 845 -44.80 -1.69 -1.42
CA VAL A 845 -43.97 -2.68 -0.73
C VAL A 845 -43.18 -3.48 -1.76
N TYR A 846 -41.87 -3.58 -1.58
CA TYR A 846 -41.00 -4.28 -2.53
C TYR A 846 -39.77 -4.87 -1.83
N GLN A 847 -39.15 -5.84 -2.51
CA GLN A 847 -37.90 -6.47 -2.09
C GLN A 847 -36.73 -5.51 -2.36
N THR A 848 -35.79 -5.41 -1.42
CA THR A 848 -34.55 -4.63 -1.59
C THR A 848 -33.34 -5.49 -1.24
N SER A 849 -32.19 -5.20 -1.85
CA SER A 849 -30.89 -5.81 -1.51
C SER A 849 -30.12 -5.02 -0.44
N ASP A 850 -30.63 -3.85 -0.02
CA ASP A 850 -30.17 -3.17 1.19
C ASP A 850 -30.73 -3.96 2.38
N ALA A 851 -29.98 -4.95 2.82
CA ALA A 851 -30.33 -5.92 3.85
C ALA A 851 -29.32 -5.89 5.00
N HIS A 852 -29.79 -6.13 6.22
CA HIS A 852 -28.96 -6.28 7.40
C HIS A 852 -28.41 -7.71 7.47
N GLY A 853 -29.29 -8.69 7.27
CA GLY A 853 -28.97 -10.12 7.21
C GLY A 853 -29.29 -10.69 5.83
N GLY A 854 -28.57 -11.74 5.42
CA GLY A 854 -28.87 -12.45 4.18
C GLY A 854 -28.71 -11.60 2.91
N SER A 855 -29.61 -11.77 1.95
CA SER A 855 -29.57 -11.11 0.63
C SER A 855 -30.68 -10.08 0.43
N TYR A 856 -31.77 -10.15 1.21
CA TYR A 856 -32.97 -9.35 0.93
C TYR A 856 -33.70 -8.87 2.18
N ALA A 857 -34.14 -7.60 2.16
CA ALA A 857 -35.02 -7.02 3.16
C ALA A 857 -36.35 -6.54 2.56
N ALA A 858 -37.29 -6.10 3.41
CA ALA A 858 -38.58 -5.54 2.99
C ALA A 858 -38.56 -4.01 3.05
N ALA A 859 -38.71 -3.37 1.88
CA ALA A 859 -38.90 -1.93 1.75
C ALA A 859 -40.39 -1.59 1.71
N ILE A 860 -40.79 -0.62 2.54
CA ILE A 860 -42.17 -0.18 2.76
C ILE A 860 -42.20 1.33 2.57
N GLU A 861 -42.90 1.80 1.55
CA GLU A 861 -42.84 3.19 1.10
C GLU A 861 -44.21 3.82 0.96
N THR A 862 -44.35 5.07 1.40
CA THR A 862 -45.56 5.86 1.16
C THR A 862 -45.52 6.43 -0.26
N VAL A 863 -46.55 6.14 -1.06
CA VAL A 863 -46.61 6.52 -2.47
C VAL A 863 -47.70 7.55 -2.73
N LYS A 864 -47.47 8.40 -3.72
CA LYS A 864 -48.39 9.45 -4.16
C LYS A 864 -49.51 8.87 -5.03
N LEU A 865 -50.77 9.27 -4.79
CA LEU A 865 -51.93 8.85 -5.59
C LEU A 865 -52.49 9.93 -6.54
N ASP A 866 -51.87 11.11 -6.58
CA ASP A 866 -52.40 12.28 -7.31
C ASP A 866 -51.85 12.40 -8.74
N LYS A 867 -52.75 12.64 -9.71
CA LYS A 867 -52.47 12.83 -11.15
C LYS A 867 -53.02 14.15 -11.72
N ASP A 868 -53.23 15.18 -10.90
CA ASP A 868 -53.94 16.45 -11.16
C ASP A 868 -55.42 16.43 -10.73
N THR A 869 -55.62 16.68 -9.43
CA THR A 869 -56.84 17.03 -8.67
C THR A 869 -58.20 17.03 -9.39
N PRO A 870 -58.99 15.96 -9.21
CA PRO A 870 -60.42 16.06 -8.98
C PRO A 870 -60.71 16.09 -7.46
N VAL A 871 -61.67 16.90 -7.04
CA VAL A 871 -62.10 17.00 -5.64
C VAL A 871 -62.66 15.65 -5.16
N GLY A 872 -62.14 15.13 -4.04
CA GLY A 872 -62.63 13.90 -3.38
C GLY A 872 -61.71 12.67 -3.43
N TYR A 873 -60.54 12.76 -4.08
CA TYR A 873 -59.57 11.67 -4.16
C TYR A 873 -58.55 11.67 -3.01
N LYS A 874 -58.12 10.47 -2.61
CA LYS A 874 -57.09 10.26 -1.58
C LYS A 874 -55.72 10.65 -2.12
N SER A 875 -54.94 11.35 -1.30
CA SER A 875 -53.69 12.00 -1.70
C SER A 875 -52.49 11.05 -1.75
N ILE A 876 -52.46 10.05 -0.86
CA ILE A 876 -51.36 9.12 -0.63
C ILE A 876 -51.88 7.72 -0.33
N ALA A 877 -51.03 6.72 -0.55
CA ALA A 877 -51.18 5.38 0.00
C ALA A 877 -49.93 5.03 0.80
N ALA A 878 -50.10 4.71 2.08
CA ALA A 878 -48.98 4.21 2.88
C ALA A 878 -48.62 2.78 2.48
N GLY A 879 -47.34 2.49 2.45
CA GLY A 879 -46.86 1.11 2.42
C GLY A 879 -47.26 0.42 3.71
N ALA A 880 -47.82 -0.77 3.60
CA ALA A 880 -48.18 -1.57 4.77
C ALA A 880 -47.76 -3.02 4.53
N LEU A 881 -47.02 -3.57 5.48
CA LEU A 881 -46.58 -4.97 5.53
C LEU A 881 -47.11 -5.55 6.85
N PHE A 882 -47.84 -6.66 6.78
CA PHE A 882 -48.46 -7.23 7.96
C PHE A 882 -48.74 -8.72 7.84
N MET A 883 -48.85 -9.39 8.99
CA MET A 883 -49.25 -10.79 9.06
C MET A 883 -50.78 -10.93 9.09
N GLY A 884 -51.32 -11.84 8.28
CA GLY A 884 -52.75 -12.01 8.09
C GLY A 884 -53.15 -11.91 6.62
N LYS A 885 -54.30 -11.31 6.35
CA LYS A 885 -54.95 -11.34 5.03
C LYS A 885 -55.42 -9.97 4.57
N PHE A 886 -55.43 -9.78 3.25
CA PHE A 886 -56.00 -8.60 2.61
C PHE A 886 -57.29 -8.96 1.85
N ASP A 887 -58.38 -8.25 2.15
CA ASP A 887 -59.72 -8.40 1.57
C ASP A 887 -59.98 -7.32 0.52
N GLU A 888 -59.83 -7.67 -0.75
CA GLU A 888 -59.97 -6.77 -1.90
C GLU A 888 -61.38 -6.18 -2.05
N SER A 889 -62.41 -6.93 -1.61
CA SER A 889 -63.81 -6.51 -1.77
C SER A 889 -64.16 -5.24 -0.99
N LYS A 890 -63.32 -4.88 -0.01
CA LYS A 890 -63.52 -3.73 0.89
C LYS A 890 -62.70 -2.51 0.50
N VAL A 891 -61.74 -2.63 -0.42
CA VAL A 891 -60.77 -1.57 -0.75
C VAL A 891 -61.42 -0.24 -1.12
N LEU A 892 -62.53 -0.26 -1.84
CA LEU A 892 -63.23 0.97 -2.26
C LEU A 892 -64.30 1.44 -1.27
N SER A 893 -64.87 0.54 -0.47
CA SER A 893 -66.04 0.83 0.39
C SER A 893 -65.67 1.10 1.85
N ASP A 894 -64.68 0.38 2.38
CA ASP A 894 -64.14 0.54 3.73
C ASP A 894 -62.67 0.06 3.75
N PRO A 895 -61.72 0.93 3.35
CA PRO A 895 -60.30 0.57 3.25
C PRO A 895 -59.70 0.05 4.56
N LEU A 896 -60.20 0.50 5.72
CA LEU A 896 -59.74 0.06 7.03
C LEU A 896 -60.22 -1.36 7.36
N ALA A 897 -61.28 -1.86 6.71
CA ALA A 897 -61.74 -3.24 6.82
C ALA A 897 -61.02 -4.21 5.86
N SER A 898 -60.25 -3.71 4.88
CA SER A 898 -59.51 -4.54 3.92
C SER A 898 -58.32 -5.26 4.55
N THR A 899 -57.64 -4.63 5.50
CA THR A 899 -56.48 -5.21 6.19
C THR A 899 -56.95 -6.01 7.40
N LYS A 900 -56.76 -7.33 7.37
CA LYS A 900 -57.13 -8.26 8.46
C LYS A 900 -55.86 -8.84 9.09
N PHE A 901 -55.53 -8.38 10.28
CA PHE A 901 -54.36 -8.76 11.03
C PHE A 901 -54.57 -10.08 11.78
N GLY A 902 -53.60 -10.99 11.69
CA GLY A 902 -53.48 -12.11 12.63
C GLY A 902 -53.27 -13.49 12.03
N GLU A 903 -52.18 -14.13 12.45
CA GLU A 903 -51.92 -15.56 12.30
C GLU A 903 -52.17 -16.32 13.60
N MET A 904 -52.37 -17.64 13.52
CA MET A 904 -52.60 -18.46 14.72
C MET A 904 -51.33 -18.52 15.58
N TRP A 905 -51.49 -18.31 16.88
CA TRP A 905 -50.43 -18.56 17.86
C TRP A 905 -50.51 -20.02 18.32
N THR A 906 -49.60 -20.85 17.82
CA THR A 906 -49.60 -22.30 18.07
C THR A 906 -48.70 -22.74 19.22
N TRP A 907 -48.03 -21.80 19.89
CA TRP A 907 -46.98 -22.08 20.87
C TRP A 907 -47.43 -22.06 22.32
N SER A 908 -48.74 -22.04 22.58
CA SER A 908 -49.30 -22.17 23.94
C SER A 908 -48.72 -23.42 24.65
N PRO A 909 -48.26 -23.30 25.91
CA PRO A 909 -48.46 -22.18 26.85
C PRO A 909 -47.47 -21.00 26.71
N VAL A 910 -46.45 -21.09 25.85
CA VAL A 910 -45.48 -20.00 25.60
C VAL A 910 -46.22 -18.76 25.12
N LYS A 911 -45.91 -17.62 25.74
CA LYS A 911 -46.49 -16.32 25.40
C LYS A 911 -45.43 -15.41 24.77
N PRO A 912 -45.79 -14.47 23.87
CA PRO A 912 -44.85 -13.50 23.32
C PRO A 912 -44.17 -12.68 24.43
N ASP A 913 -42.85 -12.57 24.40
CA ASP A 913 -42.06 -11.87 25.41
C ASP A 913 -41.49 -10.57 24.84
N HIS A 914 -40.71 -10.66 23.75
CA HIS A 914 -40.14 -9.49 23.08
C HIS A 914 -40.42 -9.51 21.57
N PHE A 915 -40.45 -8.33 20.98
CA PHE A 915 -40.41 -8.11 19.55
C PHE A 915 -39.12 -7.35 19.21
N LYS A 916 -38.25 -7.98 18.41
CA LYS A 916 -36.93 -7.44 18.06
C LYS A 916 -36.69 -7.50 16.55
N GLY A 917 -35.67 -6.78 16.10
CA GLY A 917 -35.25 -6.78 14.69
C GLY A 917 -34.48 -5.53 14.30
N TRP A 918 -34.37 -5.28 13.00
CA TRP A 918 -33.61 -4.16 12.45
C TRP A 918 -34.48 -3.29 11.55
N TYR A 919 -34.26 -1.97 11.61
CA TYR A 919 -34.95 -1.05 10.71
C TYR A 919 -34.09 0.15 10.30
N LYS A 920 -34.48 0.76 9.18
CA LYS A 920 -34.05 2.09 8.72
C LYS A 920 -35.30 2.91 8.43
N TYR A 921 -35.26 4.21 8.69
CA TYR A 921 -36.37 5.09 8.36
C TYR A 921 -35.92 6.43 7.83
N THR A 922 -36.45 6.79 6.66
CA THR A 922 -36.25 8.09 6.03
C THR A 922 -37.62 8.72 5.77
N PRO A 923 -37.98 9.83 6.43
CA PRO A 923 -39.26 10.49 6.18
C PRO A 923 -39.25 11.18 4.81
N GLY A 924 -40.41 11.17 4.13
CA GLY A 924 -40.62 11.93 2.91
C GLY A 924 -40.55 13.43 3.15
N ALA A 925 -40.17 14.19 2.11
CA ALA A 925 -39.85 15.61 2.23
C ALA A 925 -41.05 16.50 2.63
N THR A 926 -42.28 16.08 2.37
CA THR A 926 -43.48 16.90 2.64
C THR A 926 -44.62 16.01 3.10
N LEU A 927 -45.17 16.31 4.28
CA LEU A 927 -46.35 15.63 4.82
C LEU A 927 -47.61 16.06 4.06
N TRP A 928 -48.42 15.09 3.64
CA TRP A 928 -49.66 15.29 2.89
C TRP A 928 -50.86 14.91 3.77
N GLY A 929 -51.95 15.65 3.64
CA GLY A 929 -53.22 15.43 4.33
C GLY A 929 -54.16 14.54 3.53
N PRO A 930 -55.35 14.21 4.05
CA PRO A 930 -56.26 13.23 3.45
C PRO A 930 -56.79 13.60 2.05
N ASN A 931 -56.76 14.89 1.72
CA ASN A 931 -57.25 15.42 0.44
C ASN A 931 -56.07 15.86 -0.44
N ALA A 932 -56.22 15.70 -1.76
CA ALA A 932 -55.21 16.10 -2.73
C ALA A 932 -54.81 17.59 -2.57
N GLY A 933 -53.51 17.84 -2.37
CA GLY A 933 -52.93 19.18 -2.22
C GLY A 933 -52.87 19.72 -0.78
N GLU A 934 -53.48 19.06 0.20
CA GLU A 934 -53.41 19.45 1.61
C GLU A 934 -52.03 19.12 2.19
N ARG A 935 -51.32 20.12 2.72
CA ARG A 935 -49.97 19.98 3.31
C ARG A 935 -50.00 20.31 4.80
N PRO A 936 -50.22 19.33 5.69
CA PRO A 936 -50.06 19.52 7.12
C PRO A 936 -48.60 19.86 7.49
N GLY A 937 -48.41 20.62 8.57
CA GLY A 937 -47.09 20.84 9.15
C GLY A 937 -46.60 19.63 9.94
N GLY A 938 -45.29 19.39 9.93
CA GLY A 938 -44.66 18.29 10.68
C GLY A 938 -43.86 17.34 9.79
N THR A 939 -43.14 16.42 10.43
CA THR A 939 -42.36 15.35 9.79
C THR A 939 -43.15 14.06 9.88
N ASP A 940 -43.21 13.30 8.78
CA ASP A 940 -43.85 11.99 8.79
C ASP A 940 -43.09 11.00 9.69
N VAL A 941 -43.81 10.05 10.27
CA VAL A 941 -43.26 9.02 11.14
C VAL A 941 -43.86 7.66 10.78
N PHE A 942 -43.07 6.60 10.93
CA PHE A 942 -43.53 5.24 10.68
C PHE A 942 -44.30 4.64 11.86
N SER A 943 -44.80 3.43 11.68
CA SER A 943 -45.36 2.61 12.74
C SER A 943 -44.89 1.17 12.58
N LEU A 944 -44.22 0.62 13.59
CA LEU A 944 -43.78 -0.77 13.64
C LEU A 944 -44.15 -1.36 15.00
N TYR A 945 -44.95 -2.42 14.98
CA TYR A 945 -45.47 -3.04 16.21
C TYR A 945 -45.93 -4.48 15.98
N ALA A 946 -46.02 -5.22 17.09
CA ALA A 946 -46.63 -6.53 17.14
C ALA A 946 -47.78 -6.56 18.16
N ILE A 947 -48.87 -7.25 17.83
CA ILE A 947 -50.02 -7.46 18.72
C ILE A 947 -50.24 -8.93 18.98
N PHE A 948 -50.69 -9.24 20.20
CA PHE A 948 -51.13 -10.56 20.63
C PHE A 948 -52.56 -10.46 21.18
N TYR A 949 -53.47 -11.30 20.71
CA TYR A 949 -54.91 -11.11 20.95
C TYR A 949 -55.70 -12.42 20.81
N TYR A 950 -56.99 -12.41 21.19
CA TYR A 950 -57.87 -13.57 21.08
C TYR A 950 -59.03 -13.41 20.07
N GLY A 951 -59.48 -14.53 19.51
CA GLY A 951 -60.65 -14.61 18.62
C GLY A 951 -60.31 -14.46 17.12
N PRO A 952 -61.28 -14.02 16.28
CA PRO A 952 -61.08 -13.89 14.83
C PRO A 952 -60.14 -12.72 14.48
N THR A 953 -59.70 -12.64 13.21
CA THR A 953 -58.81 -11.57 12.75
C THR A 953 -59.32 -10.17 13.07
N LEU A 954 -58.40 -9.25 13.38
CA LEU A 954 -58.70 -7.85 13.66
C LEU A 954 -58.55 -7.02 12.38
N THR A 955 -59.45 -6.07 12.12
CA THR A 955 -59.24 -5.10 11.04
C THR A 955 -58.32 -3.96 11.49
N SER A 956 -57.71 -3.23 10.54
CA SER A 956 -56.92 -2.04 10.93
C SER A 956 -57.74 -1.00 11.68
N GLY A 957 -59.01 -0.78 11.29
CA GLY A 957 -59.92 0.09 12.04
C GLY A 957 -60.14 -0.36 13.49
N GLN A 958 -60.26 -1.67 13.74
CA GLN A 958 -60.40 -2.20 15.11
C GLN A 958 -59.13 -2.03 15.95
N VAL A 959 -57.95 -2.15 15.35
CA VAL A 959 -56.69 -1.93 16.06
C VAL A 959 -56.47 -0.46 16.36
N ILE A 960 -56.71 0.43 15.39
CA ILE A 960 -56.60 1.89 15.55
C ILE A 960 -57.54 2.40 16.65
N ASN A 961 -58.75 1.83 16.75
CA ASN A 961 -59.74 2.20 17.77
C ASN A 961 -59.53 1.50 19.12
N GLY A 962 -58.46 0.72 19.30
CA GLY A 962 -58.12 0.07 20.56
C GLY A 962 -59.03 -1.10 20.95
N SER A 963 -59.13 -2.13 20.09
CA SER A 963 -59.94 -3.32 20.38
C SER A 963 -59.60 -3.93 21.75
N ASP A 964 -60.66 -4.23 22.50
CA ASP A 964 -60.63 -4.96 23.76
C ASP A 964 -60.10 -6.39 23.65
N ARG A 965 -59.94 -6.94 22.44
CA ARG A 965 -59.41 -8.29 22.24
C ARG A 965 -57.88 -8.37 22.31
N ILE A 966 -57.19 -7.22 22.24
CA ILE A 966 -55.73 -7.15 22.33
C ILE A 966 -55.30 -7.43 23.78
N ILE A 967 -54.52 -8.50 23.95
CA ILE A 967 -53.97 -8.97 25.22
C ILE A 967 -52.67 -8.25 25.52
N ALA A 968 -51.77 -8.19 24.54
CA ALA A 968 -50.46 -7.56 24.66
C ALA A 968 -50.03 -6.88 23.36
N GLU A 969 -49.16 -5.89 23.48
CA GLU A 969 -48.63 -5.11 22.36
C GLU A 969 -47.16 -4.76 22.62
N ALA A 970 -46.33 -4.90 21.60
CA ALA A 970 -44.96 -4.38 21.56
C ALA A 970 -44.89 -3.35 20.43
N ARG A 971 -44.61 -2.08 20.73
CA ARG A 971 -44.58 -0.98 19.75
C ARG A 971 -43.32 -0.14 19.89
N ILE A 972 -42.67 0.18 18.77
CA ILE A 972 -41.55 1.12 18.76
C ILE A 972 -42.03 2.51 19.15
N SER A 973 -41.32 3.12 20.10
CA SER A 973 -41.59 4.47 20.63
C SER A 973 -40.68 5.53 20.01
N ASP A 974 -39.43 5.21 19.70
CA ASP A 974 -38.52 6.09 18.97
C ASP A 974 -38.80 6.05 17.46
N LEU A 975 -39.48 7.09 16.99
CA LEU A 975 -39.88 7.23 15.60
C LEU A 975 -38.98 8.21 14.82
N SER A 976 -37.80 8.53 15.34
CA SER A 976 -36.86 9.42 14.65
C SER A 976 -36.38 8.80 13.33
N PRO A 977 -35.91 9.62 12.37
CA PRO A 977 -35.18 9.13 11.21
C PRO A 977 -33.95 8.32 11.64
N LYS A 978 -33.65 7.23 10.92
CA LYS A 978 -32.49 6.35 11.11
C LYS A 978 -31.89 6.02 9.73
N SER A 979 -30.74 6.60 9.41
CA SER A 979 -30.04 6.38 8.13
C SER A 979 -29.25 5.08 8.09
N GLU A 980 -28.84 4.56 9.25
CA GLU A 980 -28.14 3.30 9.44
C GLU A 980 -29.06 2.24 10.05
N TRP A 981 -28.73 0.97 9.86
CA TRP A 981 -29.44 -0.15 10.47
C TRP A 981 -29.46 0.00 11.99
N THR A 982 -30.67 0.13 12.52
CA THR A 982 -30.90 0.34 13.96
C THR A 982 -31.59 -0.90 14.52
N TYR A 983 -30.94 -1.52 15.51
CA TYR A 983 -31.51 -2.62 16.26
C TYR A 983 -32.60 -2.11 17.20
N PHE A 984 -33.66 -2.90 17.34
CA PHE A 984 -34.65 -2.70 18.40
C PHE A 984 -34.94 -4.02 19.11
N ASP A 985 -35.22 -3.92 20.40
CA ASP A 985 -35.73 -5.00 21.24
C ASP A 985 -36.73 -4.41 22.24
N ILE A 986 -38.01 -4.72 22.04
CA ILE A 986 -39.10 -4.13 22.83
C ILE A 986 -39.97 -5.23 23.47
N PRO A 987 -40.26 -5.14 24.78
CA PRO A 987 -41.10 -6.12 25.45
C PRO A 987 -42.56 -6.01 25.03
N PHE A 988 -43.29 -7.12 25.07
CA PHE A 988 -44.75 -7.14 24.96
C PHE A 988 -45.37 -6.64 26.27
N GLU A 989 -46.09 -5.51 26.19
CA GLU A 989 -46.84 -4.98 27.31
C GLU A 989 -48.20 -5.68 27.43
N TYR A 990 -48.35 -6.54 28.44
CA TYR A 990 -49.59 -7.26 28.72
C TYR A 990 -50.61 -6.35 29.38
N LYS A 991 -51.64 -5.98 28.62
CA LYS A 991 -52.78 -5.17 29.09
C LYS A 991 -53.85 -6.04 29.76
N LYS A 992 -53.87 -7.36 29.47
CA LYS A 992 -54.90 -8.31 29.94
C LYS A 992 -54.32 -9.69 30.20
N SER A 993 -55.04 -10.48 31.00
CA SER A 993 -54.81 -11.92 31.15
C SER A 993 -55.30 -12.70 29.92
N ILE A 994 -54.63 -13.80 29.59
CA ILE A 994 -55.00 -14.68 28.47
C ILE A 994 -56.32 -15.41 28.81
N PRO A 995 -57.40 -15.28 28.01
CA PRO A 995 -58.65 -15.96 28.29
C PRO A 995 -58.56 -17.47 28.03
N ALA A 996 -59.09 -18.29 28.95
CA ALA A 996 -59.08 -19.75 28.80
C ALA A 996 -59.92 -20.23 27.60
N GLY A 997 -59.39 -21.20 26.85
CA GLY A 997 -60.09 -21.86 25.74
C GLY A 997 -60.31 -21.01 24.48
N GLN A 998 -59.82 -19.77 24.45
CA GLN A 998 -59.90 -18.91 23.26
C GLN A 998 -58.78 -19.22 22.27
N THR A 999 -59.06 -19.05 20.98
CA THR A 999 -58.03 -19.09 19.94
C THR A 999 -57.17 -17.84 20.04
N LEU A 1000 -55.85 -18.04 20.16
CA LEU A 1000 -54.88 -16.95 20.26
C LEU A 1000 -54.27 -16.66 18.89
N ARG A 1001 -54.01 -15.38 18.64
CA ARG A 1001 -53.43 -14.89 17.40
C ARG A 1001 -52.40 -13.81 17.66
N TYR A 1002 -51.51 -13.64 16.72
CA TYR A 1002 -50.52 -12.56 16.72
C TYR A 1002 -50.42 -11.92 15.35
N SER A 1003 -49.95 -10.68 15.29
CA SER A 1003 -49.64 -10.00 14.03
C SER A 1003 -48.50 -9.03 14.23
N ILE A 1004 -47.53 -9.03 13.31
CA ILE A 1004 -46.62 -7.92 13.10
C ILE A 1004 -47.25 -6.97 12.08
N VAL A 1005 -47.09 -5.66 12.29
CA VAL A 1005 -47.59 -4.61 11.40
C VAL A 1005 -46.53 -3.52 11.27
N ALA A 1006 -46.14 -3.24 10.02
CA ALA A 1006 -45.21 -2.20 9.64
C ALA A 1006 -45.89 -1.25 8.63
N SER A 1007 -45.80 0.05 8.86
CA SER A 1007 -46.34 1.09 7.98
C SER A 1007 -45.36 2.25 7.84
N SER A 1008 -45.10 2.69 6.61
CA SER A 1008 -44.20 3.81 6.32
C SER A 1008 -44.71 5.17 6.78
N SER A 1009 -46.03 5.30 6.97
CA SER A 1009 -46.69 6.45 7.60
C SER A 1009 -47.66 5.97 8.69
N LYS A 1010 -47.50 6.45 9.92
CA LYS A 1010 -48.28 6.05 11.10
C LYS A 1010 -49.77 6.33 10.93
N ASP A 1011 -50.11 7.50 10.39
CA ASP A 1011 -51.49 7.90 10.10
C ASP A 1011 -51.92 7.61 8.65
N GLY A 1012 -51.20 6.72 7.95
CA GLY A 1012 -51.46 6.36 6.56
C GLY A 1012 -52.86 5.79 6.32
N GLY A 1013 -53.45 5.11 7.31
CA GLY A 1013 -54.85 4.65 7.26
C GLY A 1013 -55.89 5.78 7.22
N LYS A 1014 -55.49 6.99 7.62
CA LYS A 1014 -56.27 8.24 7.48
C LYS A 1014 -55.86 9.04 6.24
N PHE A 1015 -55.00 8.47 5.39
CA PHE A 1015 -54.43 9.13 4.21
C PHE A 1015 -53.56 10.35 4.58
N ILE A 1016 -52.89 10.29 5.73
CA ILE A 1016 -51.92 11.29 6.17
C ILE A 1016 -50.53 10.65 6.14
N GLY A 1017 -49.60 11.26 5.42
CA GLY A 1017 -48.23 10.74 5.26
C GLY A 1017 -47.46 11.52 4.21
N ALA A 1018 -46.14 11.37 4.17
CA ALA A 1018 -45.27 12.01 3.19
C ALA A 1018 -44.92 11.02 2.08
N PRO A 1019 -45.23 11.31 0.80
CA PRO A 1019 -44.72 10.52 -0.31
C PRO A 1019 -43.20 10.42 -0.26
N GLY A 1020 -42.68 9.20 -0.42
CA GLY A 1020 -41.25 8.89 -0.29
C GLY A 1020 -40.81 8.53 1.13
N SER A 1021 -41.68 8.60 2.16
CA SER A 1021 -41.37 8.01 3.47
C SER A 1021 -41.08 6.54 3.31
N LEU A 1022 -39.86 6.12 3.66
CA LEU A 1022 -39.35 4.77 3.44
C LEU A 1022 -38.95 4.14 4.78
N LEU A 1023 -39.63 3.06 5.13
CA LEU A 1023 -39.29 2.15 6.21
C LEU A 1023 -38.71 0.87 5.59
N ILE A 1024 -37.48 0.52 5.95
CA ILE A 1024 -36.88 -0.78 5.60
C ILE A 1024 -36.80 -1.59 6.88
N VAL A 1025 -37.27 -2.84 6.84
CA VAL A 1025 -37.21 -3.77 7.97
C VAL A 1025 -36.54 -5.07 7.57
N ASP A 1026 -35.79 -5.64 8.51
CA ASP A 1026 -35.10 -6.90 8.33
C ASP A 1026 -34.95 -7.68 9.64
N ASP A 1027 -34.70 -8.99 9.54
CA ASP A 1027 -34.44 -9.90 10.65
C ASP A 1027 -35.42 -9.73 11.84
N LEU A 1028 -36.72 -9.65 11.56
CA LEU A 1028 -37.74 -9.47 12.60
C LEU A 1028 -37.91 -10.77 13.41
N GLU A 1029 -38.07 -10.64 14.72
CA GLU A 1029 -38.26 -11.79 15.61
C GLU A 1029 -39.23 -11.49 16.75
N ILE A 1030 -40.17 -12.40 17.00
CA ILE A 1030 -40.96 -12.43 18.25
C ILE A 1030 -40.43 -13.59 19.10
N THR A 1031 -39.87 -13.30 20.27
CA THR A 1031 -39.44 -14.33 21.23
C THR A 1031 -40.59 -14.74 22.15
N GLY A 1032 -40.49 -15.96 22.67
CA GLY A 1032 -41.44 -16.53 23.62
C GLY A 1032 -40.84 -16.70 25.01
N LYS A 1033 -41.71 -16.70 26.01
CA LYS A 1033 -41.41 -17.07 27.40
C LYS A 1033 -42.49 -18.01 27.92
N GLU A 1034 -42.08 -19.06 28.62
CA GLU A 1034 -43.00 -20.02 29.28
C GLU A 1034 -43.80 -19.39 30.43
#